data_AF-A0A5N6AIB0-F1
#
_entry.id   AF-A0A5N6AIB0-F1
#
_cell.length_a   1.000
_cell.length_b   1.000
_cell.length_c   1.000
_cell.angle_alpha   90.00
_cell.angle_beta   90.00
_cell.angle_gamma   90.00
#
_symmetry.space_group_name_H-M   'P 1'
#
loop_
_entity.id
_entity.type
_entity.pdbx_description
1 polymer ?
#
loop_
_entity_poly.entity_id
_entity_poly.type
_entity_poly.pdbx_seq_one_letter_code
_entity_poly.pdbx_strand_id
1 'polypeptide(L)'
;MEPLRAGDPERVGGFRLRGRLGAGGMGEVFLGWSPGGRAAAVKVVHPHLARQEEFRRRFAREVAAARAVGGAFTAPVMAAGPEDEPPWVATVYVPGPDLAAAVGAAGPLPEGAVWRLAAGLVEALQAIHAVGVLHRDLKPSNVLVAADGPRVIDFGIARTLEDTALTATGLVVGSAGFMAPEQAEGGEVGPAGDVFALGAVLAFAATGAGPFGEGPPLAVLHRVVNGPPRLDGLTGPLRELVAGCLAKEPGERPALTALLERIGAHWEPPDDVPGSAPWPDAVTTLIQRHAPPPTAPYTEATEATEATEPPDGGPDGGPDAARRSRRRGRPVGIDFGTAHSAVAVMEGGEPSLVPNAQGAHTTPSLVALTAQGDVLVGTAAERQALTNPDFTARAVTSRLGTSWCVTRGDVRLTAEDVAGLILARLRQDAESYLGEPVTDAVLAVPTGFRRDQRAALVRAGERAGLNVLRLINAPSAVAMAYDERTHPDDFLALLVFDLGAGTLDVSLVELDDGVVEIKATAGDSRLGGDEWDRRIVEHLTERVRRRHGVDLTGDIAALARLREAAEAAKIELSAARTTSLRLPYLATGPDGPVHLEEELTREEFETLTRDLLERCRTAIEHVLADAEHTHADIDRVVLTGGAARMPAVGDLIRRLTDGRGPHRGLSPEPVAHGATLQAGVLAGEVMGVLLLDVAPHSIGIETHDGTTTKLLPRNEIIPTKRSEIFTTHTDDQPTAVVHVVEGEREDAARNWTLAVLELALPPAPRGVPRIEVTADCHADGFLHITVRDLGTGHETAAAIDRATRERAAALRRSSRWAGLRGLAPVTHPAS
;
A
#
# COMPACT_ATOMS: atom_id res chain seq x y z
N MET A 1 13.33 -21.87 25.73
CA MET A 1 12.30 -22.90 25.93
C MET A 1 11.29 -22.38 26.93
N GLU A 2 10.01 -22.33 26.56
CA GLU A 2 8.91 -21.99 27.46
C GLU A 2 8.29 -23.27 28.05
N PRO A 3 7.70 -23.22 29.27
CA PRO A 3 6.89 -24.33 29.77
C PRO A 3 5.66 -24.55 28.88
N LEU A 4 5.11 -25.78 28.91
CA LEU A 4 3.84 -26.08 28.24
C LEU A 4 2.71 -25.25 28.86
N ARG A 5 1.82 -24.72 28.02
CA ARG A 5 0.64 -23.94 28.41
C ARG A 5 -0.56 -24.85 28.65
N ALA A 6 -1.57 -24.35 29.34
CA ALA A 6 -2.84 -25.05 29.49
C ALA A 6 -3.51 -25.20 28.11
N GLY A 7 -3.64 -26.44 27.63
CA GLY A 7 -4.16 -26.76 26.30
C GLY A 7 -3.11 -27.35 25.34
N ASP A 8 -1.83 -27.24 25.66
CA ASP A 8 -0.77 -27.91 24.88
C ASP A 8 -0.86 -29.44 25.09
N PRO A 9 -0.60 -30.26 24.05
CA PRO A 9 -0.59 -31.71 24.20
C PRO A 9 0.56 -32.16 25.11
N GLU A 10 0.28 -33.05 26.06
CA GLU A 10 1.36 -33.68 26.86
C GLU A 10 2.14 -34.73 26.05
N ARG A 11 1.50 -35.27 25.01
CA ARG A 11 2.06 -36.28 24.10
C ARG A 11 1.56 -36.07 22.68
N VAL A 12 2.44 -36.30 21.71
CA VAL A 12 2.13 -36.32 20.28
C VAL A 12 2.81 -37.54 19.68
N GLY A 13 2.02 -38.44 19.09
CA GLY A 13 2.49 -39.77 18.72
C GLY A 13 3.18 -40.49 19.89
N GLY A 14 4.40 -40.99 19.65
CA GLY A 14 5.23 -41.63 20.68
C GLY A 14 6.01 -40.66 21.58
N PHE A 15 5.95 -39.35 21.35
CA PHE A 15 6.81 -38.37 22.02
C PHE A 15 6.11 -37.72 23.21
N ARG A 16 6.81 -37.63 24.34
CA ARG A 16 6.35 -36.88 25.52
C ARG A 16 6.88 -35.46 25.46
N LEU A 17 5.99 -34.48 25.38
CA LEU A 17 6.35 -33.07 25.26
C LEU A 17 6.73 -32.49 26.63
N ARG A 18 7.67 -31.54 26.64
CA ARG A 18 8.25 -30.96 27.87
C ARG A 18 8.32 -29.45 27.87
N GLY A 19 8.26 -28.82 26.71
CA GLY A 19 8.26 -27.37 26.59
C GLY A 19 8.05 -26.94 25.15
N ARG A 20 7.80 -25.65 24.94
CA ARG A 20 7.64 -25.04 23.62
C ARG A 20 9.00 -24.53 23.13
N LEU A 21 9.30 -24.83 21.87
CA LEU A 21 10.47 -24.33 21.14
C LEU A 21 10.13 -23.10 20.30
N GLY A 22 8.92 -23.05 19.72
CA GLY A 22 8.46 -21.91 18.93
C GLY A 22 7.06 -22.12 18.35
N ALA A 23 6.55 -21.12 17.65
CA ALA A 23 5.29 -21.18 16.90
C ALA A 23 5.46 -20.46 15.56
N GLY A 24 4.87 -21.00 14.50
CA GLY A 24 4.90 -20.43 13.15
C GLY A 24 3.56 -20.55 12.44
N GLY A 25 3.48 -20.04 11.20
CA GLY A 25 2.24 -20.02 10.41
C GLY A 25 1.65 -21.41 10.14
N MET A 26 2.45 -22.48 10.23
CA MET A 26 2.01 -23.86 9.97
C MET A 26 1.61 -24.63 11.24
N GLY A 27 2.01 -24.17 12.43
CA GLY A 27 1.85 -24.96 13.64
C GLY A 27 2.76 -24.55 14.80
N GLU A 28 2.70 -25.33 15.88
CA GLU A 28 3.53 -25.16 17.07
C GLU A 28 4.64 -26.21 17.13
N VAL A 29 5.83 -25.81 17.57
CA VAL A 29 7.00 -26.69 17.71
C VAL A 29 7.32 -26.89 19.19
N PHE A 30 7.35 -28.14 19.60
CA PHE A 30 7.57 -28.55 20.98
C PHE A 30 8.87 -29.34 21.11
N LEU A 31 9.52 -29.21 22.27
CA LEU A 31 10.59 -30.11 22.67
C LEU A 31 9.96 -31.36 23.29
N GLY A 32 10.24 -32.51 22.70
CA GLY A 32 9.74 -33.80 23.15
C GLY A 32 10.84 -34.84 23.29
N TRP A 33 10.53 -35.92 23.99
CA TRP A 33 11.41 -37.09 24.09
C TRP A 33 10.71 -38.31 23.52
N SER A 34 11.42 -39.02 22.66
CA SER A 34 11.02 -40.35 22.19
C SER A 34 10.98 -41.36 23.34
N PRO A 35 10.31 -42.50 23.18
CA PRO A 35 10.31 -43.57 24.19
C PRO A 35 11.73 -44.05 24.55
N GLY A 36 12.67 -44.01 23.59
CA GLY A 36 14.08 -44.34 23.77
C GLY A 36 14.94 -43.21 24.35
N GLY A 37 14.35 -42.14 24.88
CA GLY A 37 15.09 -41.07 25.57
C GLY A 37 15.82 -40.08 24.66
N ARG A 38 15.66 -40.16 23.33
CA ARG A 38 16.20 -39.16 22.39
C ARG A 38 15.32 -37.92 22.35
N ALA A 39 15.94 -36.74 22.43
CA ALA A 39 15.28 -35.45 22.29
C ALA A 39 14.87 -35.19 20.82
N ALA A 40 13.69 -34.62 20.64
CA ALA A 40 13.06 -34.35 19.35
C ALA A 40 12.41 -32.96 19.33
N ALA A 41 12.45 -32.29 18.18
CA ALA A 41 11.60 -31.15 17.89
C ALA A 41 10.33 -31.68 17.20
N VAL A 42 9.18 -31.56 17.87
CA VAL A 42 7.90 -32.08 17.41
C VAL A 42 7.04 -30.91 16.95
N LYS A 43 6.82 -30.80 15.64
CA LYS A 43 5.97 -29.78 15.01
C LYS A 43 4.56 -30.34 14.82
N VAL A 44 3.58 -29.65 15.38
CA VAL A 44 2.15 -30.01 15.33
C VAL A 44 1.42 -28.98 14.49
N VAL A 45 0.71 -29.42 13.46
CA VAL A 45 0.04 -28.54 12.49
C VAL A 45 -1.19 -27.85 13.12
N HIS A 46 -1.41 -26.57 12.82
CA HIS A 46 -2.59 -25.84 13.29
C HIS A 46 -3.91 -26.48 12.79
N PRO A 47 -4.96 -26.57 13.62
CA PRO A 47 -6.22 -27.21 13.24
C PRO A 47 -6.90 -26.65 11.98
N HIS A 48 -6.69 -25.37 11.66
CA HIS A 48 -7.28 -24.76 10.46
C HIS A 48 -6.59 -25.21 9.15
N LEU A 49 -5.29 -25.54 9.18
CA LEU A 49 -4.55 -26.10 8.04
C LEU A 49 -4.78 -27.60 7.92
N ALA A 50 -4.87 -28.30 9.06
CA ALA A 50 -5.14 -29.74 9.11
C ALA A 50 -6.46 -30.14 8.42
N ARG A 51 -7.43 -29.24 8.33
CA ARG A 51 -8.72 -29.47 7.65
C ARG A 51 -8.66 -29.34 6.13
N GLN A 52 -7.59 -28.80 5.57
CA GLN A 52 -7.44 -28.61 4.13
C GLN A 52 -6.84 -29.88 3.51
N GLU A 53 -7.61 -30.58 2.68
CA GLU A 53 -7.19 -31.86 2.08
C GLU A 53 -5.92 -31.72 1.21
N GLU A 54 -5.82 -30.60 0.48
CA GLU A 54 -4.63 -30.28 -0.33
C GLU A 54 -3.39 -30.01 0.54
N PHE A 55 -3.55 -29.38 1.70
CA PHE A 55 -2.47 -29.18 2.66
C PHE A 55 -1.97 -30.54 3.20
N ARG A 56 -2.87 -31.43 3.62
CA ARG A 56 -2.51 -32.76 4.14
C ARG A 56 -1.73 -33.59 3.13
N ARG A 57 -2.18 -33.63 1.87
CA ARG A 57 -1.48 -34.33 0.78
C ARG A 57 -0.07 -33.78 0.54
N ARG A 58 0.12 -32.46 0.64
CA ARG A 58 1.43 -31.82 0.50
C ARG A 58 2.33 -32.11 1.70
N PHE A 59 1.82 -31.95 2.91
CA PHE A 59 2.50 -32.29 4.16
C PHE A 59 2.91 -33.78 4.26
N ALA A 60 2.15 -34.69 3.66
CA ALA A 60 2.55 -36.10 3.57
C ALA A 60 3.73 -36.33 2.61
N ARG A 61 3.68 -35.74 1.41
CA ARG A 61 4.78 -35.82 0.42
C ARG A 61 6.06 -35.16 0.93
N GLU A 62 5.89 -34.09 1.68
CA GLU A 62 6.92 -33.35 2.40
C GLU A 62 7.69 -34.19 3.39
N VAL A 63 6.97 -34.84 4.30
CA VAL A 63 7.56 -35.71 5.32
C VAL A 63 8.32 -36.85 4.65
N ALA A 64 7.81 -37.38 3.53
CA ALA A 64 8.48 -38.40 2.75
C ALA A 64 9.79 -37.89 2.13
N ALA A 65 9.78 -36.68 1.54
CA ALA A 65 10.97 -36.01 1.03
C ALA A 65 12.00 -35.74 2.12
N ALA A 66 11.59 -35.17 3.26
CA ALA A 66 12.47 -34.87 4.39
C ALA A 66 13.08 -36.13 5.03
N ARG A 67 12.39 -37.29 4.98
CA ARG A 67 12.93 -38.59 5.41
C ARG A 67 13.99 -39.13 4.44
N ALA A 68 13.90 -38.79 3.16
CA ALA A 68 14.86 -39.22 2.13
C ALA A 68 16.15 -38.38 2.16
N VAL A 69 16.08 -37.14 2.65
CA VAL A 69 17.26 -36.28 2.85
C VAL A 69 18.07 -36.80 4.05
N GLY A 70 19.15 -37.51 3.79
CA GLY A 70 20.15 -37.92 4.80
C GLY A 70 21.44 -37.13 4.63
N GLY A 71 21.96 -36.54 5.71
CA GLY A 71 23.24 -35.82 5.68
C GLY A 71 23.60 -35.15 7.01
N ALA A 72 24.85 -34.70 7.13
CA ALA A 72 25.36 -34.05 8.34
C ALA A 72 24.74 -32.65 8.58
N PHE A 73 24.14 -32.02 7.57
CA PHE A 73 23.73 -30.61 7.59
C PHE A 73 22.21 -30.36 7.55
N THR A 74 21.39 -31.41 7.73
CA THR A 74 19.93 -31.30 7.88
C THR A 74 19.50 -32.00 9.17
N ALA A 75 18.33 -31.63 9.72
CA ALA A 75 17.79 -32.30 10.91
C ALA A 75 17.00 -33.56 10.50
N PRO A 76 17.45 -34.79 10.83
CA PRO A 76 16.79 -35.99 10.35
C PRO A 76 15.38 -36.15 10.94
N VAL A 77 14.42 -36.57 10.11
CA VAL A 77 13.07 -36.90 10.57
C VAL A 77 13.10 -38.22 11.35
N MET A 78 12.72 -38.16 12.63
CA MET A 78 12.63 -39.32 13.50
C MET A 78 11.33 -40.09 13.30
N ALA A 79 10.22 -39.37 13.18
CA ALA A 79 8.88 -39.92 13.02
C ALA A 79 7.93 -38.83 12.51
N ALA A 80 6.77 -39.23 12.02
CA ALA A 80 5.72 -38.30 11.61
C ALA A 80 4.38 -39.03 11.53
N GLY A 81 3.30 -38.29 11.78
CA GLY A 81 1.92 -38.71 11.59
C GLY A 81 1.21 -37.71 10.68
N PRO A 82 1.42 -37.76 9.35
CA PRO A 82 0.77 -36.82 8.42
C PRO A 82 -0.76 -37.02 8.33
N GLU A 83 -1.24 -38.23 8.61
CA GLU A 83 -2.67 -38.59 8.62
C GLU A 83 -3.32 -38.41 9.99
N ASP A 84 -2.55 -38.13 11.04
CA ASP A 84 -3.07 -37.95 12.39
C ASP A 84 -3.89 -36.64 12.50
N GLU A 85 -4.67 -36.50 13.56
CA GLU A 85 -5.46 -35.30 13.87
C GLU A 85 -5.05 -34.68 15.20
N PRO A 86 -4.33 -33.53 15.19
CA PRO A 86 -3.73 -32.84 14.04
C PRO A 86 -2.47 -33.55 13.48
N PRO A 87 -2.11 -33.32 12.20
CA PRO A 87 -0.87 -33.84 11.60
C PRO A 87 0.37 -33.34 12.34
N TRP A 88 1.43 -34.15 12.38
CA TRP A 88 2.68 -33.78 13.05
C TRP A 88 3.92 -34.43 12.44
N VAL A 89 5.07 -33.82 12.68
CA VAL A 89 6.39 -34.35 12.31
C VAL A 89 7.37 -34.13 13.47
N ALA A 90 8.22 -35.12 13.74
CA ALA A 90 9.26 -35.06 14.75
C ALA A 90 10.63 -35.21 14.08
N THR A 91 11.50 -34.23 14.26
CA THR A 91 12.91 -34.26 13.84
C THR A 91 13.82 -34.38 15.05
N VAL A 92 15.07 -34.78 14.82
CA VAL A 92 16.10 -34.76 15.87
C VAL A 92 16.23 -33.32 16.37
N TYR A 93 16.16 -33.14 17.70
CA TYR A 93 16.40 -31.83 18.29
C TYR A 93 17.87 -31.45 18.11
N VAL A 94 18.11 -30.34 17.41
CA VAL A 94 19.44 -29.76 17.20
C VAL A 94 19.63 -28.62 18.20
N PRO A 95 20.56 -28.73 19.17
CA PRO A 95 20.83 -27.65 20.12
C PRO A 95 21.53 -26.47 19.43
N GLY A 96 20.81 -25.36 19.28
CA GLY A 96 21.35 -24.11 18.74
C GLY A 96 20.26 -23.07 18.48
N PRO A 97 20.57 -21.77 18.52
CA PRO A 97 19.65 -20.74 18.05
C PRO A 97 19.49 -20.82 16.52
N ASP A 98 18.40 -20.26 15.98
CA ASP A 98 18.37 -19.94 14.56
C ASP A 98 19.33 -18.78 14.23
N LEU A 99 19.70 -18.64 12.95
CA LEU A 99 20.69 -17.67 12.50
C LEU A 99 20.22 -16.22 12.72
N ALA A 100 18.91 -15.95 12.65
CA ALA A 100 18.37 -14.62 12.94
C ALA A 100 18.62 -14.25 14.41
N ALA A 101 18.33 -15.17 15.33
CA ALA A 101 18.57 -15.00 16.76
C ALA A 101 20.07 -14.91 17.09
N ALA A 102 20.91 -15.67 16.39
CA ALA A 102 22.36 -15.62 16.55
C ALA A 102 22.93 -14.24 16.16
N VAL A 103 22.57 -13.75 14.97
CA VAL A 103 23.01 -12.43 14.46
C VAL A 103 22.39 -11.29 15.28
N GLY A 104 21.12 -11.38 15.66
CA GLY A 104 20.46 -10.37 16.49
C GLY A 104 21.10 -10.21 17.87
N ALA A 105 21.67 -11.27 18.43
CA ALA A 105 22.33 -11.24 19.74
C ALA A 105 23.84 -10.97 19.68
N ALA A 106 24.53 -11.41 18.62
CA ALA A 106 25.98 -11.30 18.49
C ALA A 106 26.44 -10.17 17.54
N GLY A 107 25.51 -9.58 16.77
CA GLY A 107 25.82 -8.74 15.62
C GLY A 107 26.24 -9.57 14.40
N PRO A 108 26.74 -8.91 13.33
CA PRO A 108 27.19 -9.58 12.12
C PRO A 108 28.30 -10.60 12.41
N LEU A 109 28.26 -11.75 11.75
CA LEU A 109 29.24 -12.82 11.95
C LEU A 109 30.59 -12.47 11.30
N PRO A 110 31.72 -12.83 11.92
CA PRO A 110 33.03 -12.63 11.32
C PRO A 110 33.19 -13.49 10.06
N GLU A 111 33.97 -13.01 9.11
CA GLU A 111 34.11 -13.61 7.77
C GLU A 111 34.40 -15.12 7.81
N GLY A 112 35.29 -15.60 8.67
CA GLY A 112 35.58 -17.03 8.82
C GLY A 112 34.39 -17.89 9.25
N ALA A 113 33.47 -17.33 10.06
CA ALA A 113 32.23 -18.00 10.43
C ALA A 113 31.21 -17.99 9.27
N VAL A 114 31.21 -16.94 8.45
CA VAL A 114 30.37 -16.86 7.23
C VAL A 114 30.84 -17.87 6.17
N TRP A 115 32.14 -18.08 6.00
CA TRP A 115 32.66 -19.12 5.11
C TRP A 115 32.27 -20.53 5.54
N ARG A 116 32.35 -20.83 6.84
CA ARG A 116 31.86 -22.10 7.41
C ARG A 116 30.36 -22.27 7.20
N LEU A 117 29.58 -21.20 7.40
CA LEU A 117 28.14 -21.18 7.14
C LEU A 117 27.85 -21.47 5.66
N ALA A 118 28.58 -20.81 4.74
CA ALA A 118 28.44 -21.01 3.30
C ALA A 118 28.71 -22.45 2.88
N ALA A 119 29.82 -23.04 3.35
CA ALA A 119 30.16 -24.44 3.07
C ALA A 119 29.03 -25.39 3.52
N GLY A 120 28.60 -25.28 4.78
CA GLY A 120 27.58 -26.17 5.34
C GLY A 120 26.20 -26.00 4.68
N LEU A 121 25.82 -24.79 4.29
CA LEU A 121 24.55 -24.55 3.60
C LEU A 121 24.57 -25.06 2.14
N VAL A 122 25.70 -24.93 1.43
CA VAL A 122 25.83 -25.46 0.07
C VAL A 122 25.75 -26.99 0.09
N GLU A 123 26.43 -27.65 1.02
CA GLU A 123 26.35 -29.11 1.18
C GLU A 123 24.93 -29.56 1.57
N ALA A 124 24.24 -28.82 2.44
CA ALA A 124 22.85 -29.09 2.78
C ALA A 124 21.95 -29.02 1.54
N LEU A 125 22.06 -27.95 0.74
CA LEU A 125 21.29 -27.78 -0.50
C LEU A 125 21.60 -28.88 -1.52
N GLN A 126 22.85 -29.31 -1.66
CA GLN A 126 23.19 -30.45 -2.53
C GLN A 126 22.53 -31.74 -2.09
N ALA A 127 22.52 -32.03 -0.79
CA ALA A 127 21.85 -33.23 -0.26
C ALA A 127 20.33 -33.19 -0.49
N ILE A 128 19.71 -32.01 -0.38
CA ILE A 128 18.28 -31.80 -0.64
C ILE A 128 17.99 -31.99 -2.14
N HIS A 129 18.78 -31.38 -3.01
CA HIS A 129 18.60 -31.46 -4.46
C HIS A 129 18.86 -32.86 -5.02
N ALA A 130 19.78 -33.63 -4.41
CA ALA A 130 20.11 -35.00 -4.82
C ALA A 130 18.93 -35.97 -4.73
N VAL A 131 17.96 -35.70 -3.85
CA VAL A 131 16.72 -36.49 -3.74
C VAL A 131 15.55 -35.87 -4.52
N GLY A 132 15.82 -34.89 -5.38
CA GLY A 132 14.82 -34.24 -6.25
C GLY A 132 13.94 -33.22 -5.53
N VAL A 133 14.37 -32.71 -4.39
CA VAL A 133 13.62 -31.73 -3.56
C VAL A 133 14.29 -30.36 -3.68
N LEU A 134 13.51 -29.28 -3.58
CA LEU A 134 13.99 -27.90 -3.49
C LEU A 134 13.60 -27.31 -2.13
N HIS A 135 14.41 -26.43 -1.57
CA HIS A 135 14.12 -25.81 -0.28
C HIS A 135 13.02 -24.74 -0.39
N ARG A 136 13.10 -23.81 -1.34
CA ARG A 136 12.09 -22.77 -1.67
C ARG A 136 11.76 -21.72 -0.59
N ASP A 137 12.20 -21.91 0.65
CA ASP A 137 12.01 -20.92 1.74
C ASP A 137 13.28 -20.79 2.62
N LEU A 138 14.47 -20.80 2.02
CA LEU A 138 15.71 -20.70 2.79
C LEU A 138 15.86 -19.27 3.32
N LYS A 139 15.93 -19.12 4.63
CA LYS A 139 16.01 -17.82 5.33
C LYS A 139 16.68 -18.00 6.70
N PRO A 140 17.12 -16.92 7.37
CA PRO A 140 17.88 -17.05 8.62
C PRO A 140 17.16 -17.81 9.74
N SER A 141 15.83 -17.69 9.87
CA SER A 141 15.06 -18.45 10.86
C SER A 141 14.94 -19.95 10.54
N ASN A 142 15.24 -20.37 9.31
CA ASN A 142 15.25 -21.76 8.87
C ASN A 142 16.67 -22.37 8.88
N VAL A 143 17.64 -21.68 9.47
CA VAL A 143 19.02 -22.15 9.62
C VAL A 143 19.37 -22.17 11.11
N LEU A 144 19.51 -23.36 11.70
CA LEU A 144 19.99 -23.52 13.07
C LEU A 144 21.51 -23.49 13.12
N VAL A 145 22.06 -22.77 14.09
CA VAL A 145 23.51 -22.67 14.32
C VAL A 145 23.91 -23.63 15.43
N ALA A 146 24.30 -24.86 15.07
CA ALA A 146 24.69 -25.90 16.03
C ALA A 146 26.19 -25.85 16.36
N ALA A 147 26.60 -26.51 17.45
CA ALA A 147 27.99 -26.52 17.92
C ALA A 147 29.01 -27.02 16.88
N ASP A 148 28.59 -27.83 15.92
CA ASP A 148 29.42 -28.46 14.90
C ASP A 148 29.17 -27.92 13.48
N GLY A 149 28.23 -26.98 13.30
CA GLY A 149 27.93 -26.39 11.99
C GLY A 149 26.46 -26.00 11.81
N PRO A 150 26.11 -25.36 10.69
CA PRO A 150 24.72 -25.01 10.40
C PRO A 150 23.85 -26.24 10.13
N ARG A 151 22.56 -26.16 10.44
CA ARG A 151 21.54 -27.14 10.04
C ARG A 151 20.39 -26.43 9.36
N VAL A 152 20.04 -26.88 8.16
CA VAL A 152 18.84 -26.42 7.46
C VAL A 152 17.62 -27.17 7.98
N ILE A 153 16.57 -26.41 8.30
CA ILE A 153 15.29 -26.91 8.81
C ILE A 153 14.13 -26.30 8.01
N ASP A 154 12.93 -26.87 8.16
CA ASP A 154 11.68 -26.30 7.61
C ASP A 154 11.78 -25.93 6.11
N PHE A 155 11.95 -26.93 5.24
CA PHE A 155 11.87 -26.66 3.80
C PHE A 155 10.46 -26.13 3.45
N GLY A 156 10.38 -25.21 2.49
CA GLY A 156 9.21 -24.41 2.09
C GLY A 156 8.09 -25.20 1.41
N ILE A 157 7.56 -26.19 2.12
CA ILE A 157 6.83 -27.30 1.53
C ILE A 157 5.29 -27.17 1.72
N ALA A 158 4.82 -26.07 2.33
CA ALA A 158 3.41 -25.70 2.31
C ALA A 158 3.19 -24.20 2.07
N ARG A 159 3.44 -23.73 0.84
CA ARG A 159 2.76 -22.52 0.34
C ARG A 159 1.50 -22.92 -0.38
N THR A 160 0.33 -22.41 0.01
CA THR A 160 -0.91 -22.58 -0.77
C THR A 160 -0.74 -21.97 -2.16
N LEU A 161 -1.49 -22.45 -3.17
CA LEU A 161 -1.60 -21.75 -4.45
C LEU A 161 -2.08 -20.29 -4.28
N GLU A 162 -2.72 -19.97 -3.15
CA GLU A 162 -3.06 -18.61 -2.73
C GLU A 162 -1.84 -17.76 -2.33
N ASP A 163 -0.76 -18.36 -1.81
CA ASP A 163 0.49 -17.65 -1.50
C ASP A 163 1.35 -17.34 -2.74
N THR A 164 0.97 -17.88 -3.90
CA THR A 164 1.63 -17.61 -5.21
C THR A 164 0.88 -16.55 -6.03
N ALA A 165 -0.26 -16.08 -5.55
CA ALA A 165 -0.92 -14.89 -6.06
C ALA A 165 -0.60 -13.70 -5.14
N LEU A 166 0.27 -12.82 -5.63
CA LEU A 166 0.72 -11.59 -4.97
C LEU A 166 -0.40 -10.55 -4.66
N THR A 167 -1.67 -10.95 -4.55
CA THR A 167 -2.81 -10.02 -4.58
C THR A 167 -3.96 -10.27 -3.60
N ALA A 168 -3.92 -11.23 -2.66
CA ALA A 168 -5.12 -11.52 -1.86
C ALA A 168 -5.05 -11.36 -0.32
N THR A 169 -3.88 -11.33 0.33
CA THR A 169 -3.86 -11.34 1.81
C THR A 169 -2.78 -10.52 2.52
N GLY A 170 -1.87 -9.83 1.82
CA GLY A 170 -1.05 -8.76 2.42
C GLY A 170 -0.23 -9.10 3.68
N LEU A 171 -0.03 -10.39 4.00
CA LEU A 171 0.67 -10.85 5.19
C LEU A 171 1.77 -11.83 4.79
N VAL A 172 2.88 -11.28 4.26
CA VAL A 172 4.17 -11.97 4.32
C VAL A 172 5.01 -11.25 5.37
N VAL A 173 4.90 -11.71 6.62
CA VAL A 173 5.73 -11.20 7.71
C VAL A 173 7.17 -11.69 7.50
N GLY A 174 8.09 -10.76 7.23
CA GLY A 174 9.53 -10.91 7.48
C GLY A 174 10.37 -11.80 6.54
N SER A 175 9.82 -12.39 5.46
CA SER A 175 10.58 -13.31 4.59
C SER A 175 10.81 -12.83 3.15
N ALA A 176 10.31 -11.64 2.77
CA ALA A 176 10.35 -11.15 1.38
C ALA A 176 11.77 -11.02 0.80
N GLY A 177 12.73 -10.54 1.59
CA GLY A 177 14.10 -10.26 1.14
C GLY A 177 14.98 -11.49 0.86
N PHE A 178 14.48 -12.70 1.13
CA PHE A 178 15.18 -13.97 0.87
C PHE A 178 14.58 -14.75 -0.31
N MET A 179 13.50 -14.23 -0.91
CA MET A 179 12.82 -14.85 -2.06
C MET A 179 13.61 -14.62 -3.35
N ALA A 180 13.68 -15.61 -4.23
CA ALA A 180 14.28 -15.42 -5.56
C ALA A 180 13.36 -14.58 -6.48
N PRO A 181 13.89 -13.81 -7.44
CA PRO A 181 13.10 -13.00 -8.38
C PRO A 181 12.01 -13.80 -9.09
N GLU A 182 12.35 -14.98 -9.64
CA GLU A 182 11.40 -15.86 -10.33
C GLU A 182 10.31 -16.39 -9.40
N GLN A 183 10.60 -16.52 -8.10
CA GLN A 183 9.63 -16.92 -7.08
C GLN A 183 8.72 -15.75 -6.70
N ALA A 184 9.26 -14.52 -6.66
CA ALA A 184 8.49 -13.30 -6.41
C ALA A 184 7.54 -12.96 -7.56
N GLU A 185 7.88 -13.32 -8.80
CA GLU A 185 7.03 -13.12 -9.98
C GLU A 185 6.00 -14.25 -10.21
N GLY A 186 6.02 -15.29 -9.37
CA GLY A 186 5.12 -16.45 -9.50
C GLY A 186 5.52 -17.44 -10.61
N GLY A 187 6.77 -17.40 -11.07
CA GLY A 187 7.34 -18.33 -12.04
C GLY A 187 7.75 -19.69 -11.45
N GLU A 188 8.24 -20.59 -12.31
CA GLU A 188 8.76 -21.90 -11.87
C GLU A 188 10.10 -21.75 -11.14
N VAL A 189 10.12 -22.16 -9.87
CA VAL A 189 11.34 -22.12 -9.03
C VAL A 189 12.12 -23.42 -9.18
N GLY A 190 13.32 -23.32 -9.77
CA GLY A 190 14.31 -24.41 -9.87
C GLY A 190 15.41 -24.33 -8.81
N PRO A 191 16.46 -25.18 -8.90
CA PRO A 191 17.62 -25.17 -8.00
C PRO A 191 18.29 -23.80 -7.83
N ALA A 192 18.29 -22.98 -8.89
CA ALA A 192 18.84 -21.63 -8.87
C ALA A 192 18.12 -20.69 -7.89
N GLY A 193 16.84 -20.96 -7.55
CA GLY A 193 16.10 -20.19 -6.54
C GLY A 193 16.67 -20.38 -5.13
N ASP A 194 17.08 -21.60 -4.78
CA ASP A 194 17.73 -21.87 -3.50
C ASP A 194 19.13 -21.25 -3.42
N VAL A 195 19.84 -21.15 -4.56
CA VAL A 195 21.13 -20.45 -4.65
C VAL A 195 20.96 -18.95 -4.37
N PHE A 196 19.89 -18.33 -4.87
CA PHE A 196 19.59 -16.93 -4.56
C PHE A 196 19.32 -16.73 -3.07
N ALA A 197 18.46 -17.57 -2.49
CA ALA A 197 18.13 -17.52 -1.07
C ALA A 197 19.37 -17.75 -0.17
N LEU A 198 20.28 -18.64 -0.59
CA LEU A 198 21.58 -18.83 0.05
C LEU A 198 22.40 -17.53 0.04
N GLY A 199 22.52 -16.86 -1.11
CA GLY A 199 23.20 -15.58 -1.23
C GLY A 199 22.63 -14.53 -0.27
N ALA A 200 21.31 -14.47 -0.14
CA ALA A 200 20.65 -13.52 0.76
C ALA A 200 20.88 -13.85 2.24
N VAL A 201 20.87 -15.13 2.61
CA VAL A 201 21.21 -15.59 3.97
C VAL A 201 22.66 -15.26 4.34
N LEU A 202 23.60 -15.45 3.40
CA LEU A 202 25.02 -15.13 3.62
C LEU A 202 25.26 -13.63 3.74
N ALA A 203 24.58 -12.82 2.92
CA ALA A 203 24.61 -11.36 3.04
C ALA A 203 24.13 -10.92 4.43
N PHE A 204 22.96 -11.41 4.87
CA PHE A 204 22.42 -11.14 6.20
C PHE A 204 23.37 -11.56 7.32
N ALA A 205 23.96 -12.75 7.24
CA ALA A 205 24.90 -13.24 8.24
C ALA A 205 26.14 -12.35 8.37
N ALA A 206 26.64 -11.81 7.26
CA ALA A 206 27.85 -11.00 7.21
C ALA A 206 27.63 -9.52 7.57
N THR A 207 26.43 -8.97 7.33
CA THR A 207 26.16 -7.54 7.50
C THR A 207 25.18 -7.23 8.63
N GLY A 208 24.41 -8.22 9.09
CA GLY A 208 23.30 -8.03 10.02
C GLY A 208 22.01 -7.52 9.38
N ALA A 209 22.01 -7.22 8.09
CA ALA A 209 20.87 -6.68 7.34
C ALA A 209 20.64 -7.46 6.04
N GLY A 210 19.38 -7.62 5.64
CA GLY A 210 19.05 -8.27 4.36
C GLY A 210 19.60 -7.48 3.15
N PRO A 211 20.00 -8.14 2.05
CA PRO A 211 20.61 -7.47 0.89
C PRO A 211 19.65 -6.53 0.15
N PHE A 212 18.34 -6.56 0.43
CA PHE A 212 17.34 -5.69 -0.22
C PHE A 212 16.66 -4.73 0.77
N GLY A 213 17.31 -4.47 1.91
CA GLY A 213 16.83 -3.54 2.93
C GLY A 213 15.58 -4.02 3.69
N GLU A 214 15.04 -3.14 4.51
CA GLU A 214 13.79 -3.33 5.27
C GLU A 214 12.67 -2.48 4.68
N GLY A 215 11.42 -2.74 5.08
CA GLY A 215 10.25 -1.99 4.62
C GLY A 215 9.03 -2.90 4.38
N PRO A 216 7.94 -2.34 3.82
CA PRO A 216 6.75 -3.10 3.48
C PRO A 216 7.10 -4.29 2.58
N PRO A 217 6.46 -5.47 2.75
CA PRO A 217 6.83 -6.68 2.00
C PRO A 217 6.87 -6.50 0.48
N LEU A 218 5.94 -5.71 -0.08
CA LEU A 218 5.91 -5.42 -1.53
C LEU A 218 7.11 -4.57 -1.99
N ALA A 219 7.56 -3.61 -1.18
CA ALA A 219 8.75 -2.82 -1.45
C ALA A 219 10.00 -3.71 -1.51
N VAL A 220 10.16 -4.58 -0.51
CA VAL A 220 11.27 -5.52 -0.46
C VAL A 220 11.24 -6.50 -1.64
N LEU A 221 10.07 -7.04 -2.00
CA LEU A 221 9.93 -7.91 -3.19
C LEU A 221 10.25 -7.17 -4.48
N HIS A 222 9.85 -5.91 -4.62
CA HIS A 222 10.18 -5.11 -5.79
C HIS A 222 11.69 -4.91 -5.93
N ARG A 223 12.40 -4.60 -4.84
CA ARG A 223 13.87 -4.51 -4.84
C ARG A 223 14.54 -5.86 -5.09
N VAL A 224 13.96 -6.95 -4.58
CA VAL A 224 14.40 -8.33 -4.92
C VAL A 224 14.32 -8.58 -6.43
N VAL A 225 13.30 -8.09 -7.13
CA VAL A 225 13.15 -8.29 -8.58
C VAL A 225 13.99 -7.30 -9.39
N ASN A 226 13.94 -6.01 -9.03
CA ASN A 226 14.43 -4.91 -9.88
C ASN A 226 15.70 -4.22 -9.35
N GLY A 227 15.87 -4.13 -8.04
CA GLY A 227 16.95 -3.35 -7.40
C GLY A 227 18.25 -4.13 -7.23
N PRO A 228 19.43 -3.48 -7.23
CA PRO A 228 20.70 -4.16 -6.94
C PRO A 228 20.79 -4.62 -5.47
N PRO A 229 21.44 -5.74 -5.15
CA PRO A 229 21.68 -6.12 -3.76
C PRO A 229 22.68 -5.18 -3.07
N ARG A 230 22.33 -4.70 -1.88
CA ARG A 230 23.19 -3.89 -0.99
C ARG A 230 24.25 -4.79 -0.35
N LEU A 231 25.49 -4.65 -0.80
CA LEU A 231 26.62 -5.51 -0.38
C LEU A 231 27.80 -4.71 0.23
N ASP A 232 27.60 -3.45 0.62
CA ASP A 232 28.69 -2.53 0.99
C ASP A 232 29.47 -2.96 2.25
N GLY A 233 28.87 -3.81 3.09
CA GLY A 233 29.56 -4.45 4.23
C GLY A 233 30.41 -5.67 3.87
N LEU A 234 30.40 -6.13 2.62
CA LEU A 234 31.15 -7.29 2.13
C LEU A 234 32.32 -6.84 1.24
N THR A 235 33.49 -7.46 1.41
CA THR A 235 34.67 -7.21 0.58
C THR A 235 35.31 -8.52 0.09
N GLY A 236 36.16 -8.43 -0.94
CA GLY A 236 36.96 -9.55 -1.41
C GLY A 236 36.15 -10.74 -1.97
N PRO A 237 36.68 -11.98 -1.86
CA PRO A 237 36.08 -13.17 -2.46
C PRO A 237 34.66 -13.50 -1.95
N LEU A 238 34.35 -13.13 -0.70
CA LEU A 238 33.02 -13.36 -0.13
C LEU A 238 31.97 -12.49 -0.81
N ARG A 239 32.30 -11.22 -1.12
CA ARG A 239 31.41 -10.33 -1.90
C ARG A 239 31.12 -10.92 -3.27
N GLU A 240 32.13 -11.43 -3.97
CA GLU A 240 31.97 -12.03 -5.31
C GLU A 240 31.15 -13.32 -5.29
N LEU A 241 31.25 -14.12 -4.23
CA LEU A 241 30.44 -15.32 -4.05
C LEU A 241 28.97 -14.94 -3.85
N VAL A 242 28.71 -14.03 -2.91
CA VAL A 242 27.35 -13.56 -2.58
C VAL A 242 26.71 -12.85 -3.77
N ALA A 243 27.44 -11.96 -4.45
CA ALA A 243 26.95 -11.25 -5.63
C ALA A 243 26.56 -12.22 -6.76
N GLY A 244 27.37 -13.25 -7.02
CA GLY A 244 27.04 -14.27 -8.01
C GLY A 244 25.79 -15.09 -7.67
N CYS A 245 25.54 -15.34 -6.38
CA CYS A 245 24.32 -16.01 -5.93
C CYS A 245 23.07 -15.12 -6.12
N LEU A 246 23.22 -13.80 -5.94
CA LEU A 246 22.14 -12.80 -6.01
C LEU A 246 21.88 -12.25 -7.42
N ALA A 247 22.42 -12.88 -8.47
CA ALA A 247 22.12 -12.51 -9.85
C ALA A 247 20.60 -12.66 -10.13
N LYS A 248 20.02 -11.70 -10.85
CA LYS A 248 18.57 -11.66 -11.08
C LYS A 248 18.12 -12.81 -11.98
N GLU A 249 18.86 -13.06 -13.05
CA GLU A 249 18.61 -14.17 -13.97
C GLU A 249 19.04 -15.52 -13.37
N PRO A 250 18.16 -16.52 -13.29
CA PRO A 250 18.49 -17.83 -12.72
C PRO A 250 19.68 -18.52 -13.41
N GLY A 251 19.86 -18.29 -14.72
CA GLY A 251 20.94 -18.87 -15.52
C GLY A 251 22.32 -18.27 -15.26
N GLU A 252 22.41 -17.10 -14.63
CA GLU A 252 23.67 -16.45 -14.27
C GLU A 252 24.20 -16.89 -12.91
N ARG A 253 23.36 -17.57 -12.11
CA ARG A 253 23.71 -18.03 -10.77
C ARG A 253 24.62 -19.28 -10.86
N PRO A 254 25.67 -19.38 -10.04
CA PRO A 254 26.56 -20.53 -10.05
C PRO A 254 25.85 -21.79 -9.55
N ALA A 255 26.21 -22.94 -10.11
CA ALA A 255 25.78 -24.23 -9.57
C ALA A 255 26.38 -24.46 -8.17
N LEU A 256 25.69 -25.23 -7.32
CA LEU A 256 26.15 -25.56 -5.96
C LEU A 256 27.55 -26.22 -5.96
N THR A 257 27.88 -27.02 -6.98
CA THR A 257 29.23 -27.62 -7.13
C THR A 257 30.31 -26.56 -7.35
N ALA A 258 30.05 -25.58 -8.22
CA ALA A 258 30.97 -24.47 -8.46
C ALA A 258 31.12 -23.56 -7.23
N LEU A 259 30.07 -23.43 -6.42
CA LEU A 259 30.15 -22.71 -5.13
C LEU A 259 31.08 -23.40 -4.15
N LEU A 260 31.01 -24.74 -4.00
CA LEU A 260 31.94 -25.47 -3.13
C LEU A 260 33.39 -25.37 -3.61
N GLU A 261 33.63 -25.47 -4.92
CA GLU A 261 34.97 -25.30 -5.49
C GLU A 261 35.54 -23.90 -5.17
N ARG A 262 34.72 -22.84 -5.31
CA ARG A 262 35.11 -21.48 -4.96
C ARG A 262 35.38 -21.32 -3.46
N ILE A 263 34.53 -21.91 -2.60
CA ILE A 263 34.73 -21.87 -1.15
C ILE A 263 36.06 -22.54 -0.79
N GLY A 264 36.30 -23.77 -1.28
CA GLY A 264 37.53 -24.52 -0.99
C GLY A 264 38.81 -23.88 -1.55
N ALA A 265 38.72 -23.07 -2.60
CA ALA A 265 39.86 -22.33 -3.14
C ALA A 265 40.26 -21.10 -2.28
N HIS A 266 39.34 -20.57 -1.48
CA HIS A 266 39.52 -19.33 -0.73
C HIS A 266 39.57 -19.53 0.78
N TRP A 267 39.00 -20.61 1.29
CA TRP A 267 38.89 -20.89 2.71
C TRP A 267 39.19 -22.37 2.97
N GLU A 268 40.22 -22.62 3.76
CA GLU A 268 40.48 -23.93 4.36
C GLU A 268 39.94 -23.93 5.80
N PRO A 269 39.21 -24.98 6.21
CA PRO A 269 38.79 -25.11 7.59
C PRO A 269 40.03 -25.18 8.49
N PRO A 270 40.09 -24.40 9.60
CA PRO A 270 41.22 -24.50 10.53
C PRO A 270 41.31 -25.93 11.08
N ASP A 271 42.54 -26.46 11.22
CA ASP A 271 42.80 -27.78 11.80
C ASP A 271 41.99 -27.96 13.10
N ASP A 272 41.33 -29.11 13.25
CA ASP A 272 40.51 -29.47 14.41
C ASP A 272 41.36 -29.46 15.70
N VAL A 273 41.54 -28.28 16.30
CA VAL A 273 42.07 -28.15 17.66
C VAL A 273 40.91 -28.49 18.60
N PRO A 274 41.00 -29.56 19.42
CA PRO A 274 39.93 -29.91 20.35
C PRO A 274 39.62 -28.74 21.29
N GLY A 275 38.44 -28.13 21.12
CA GLY A 275 37.96 -27.02 21.96
C GLY A 275 37.94 -25.62 21.34
N SER A 276 38.33 -25.43 20.06
CA SER A 276 38.04 -24.16 19.37
C SER A 276 36.57 -24.15 18.91
N ALA A 277 35.77 -23.25 19.47
CA ALA A 277 34.36 -23.15 19.09
C ALA A 277 34.26 -22.58 17.65
N PRO A 278 33.45 -23.17 16.77
CA PRO A 278 33.38 -22.76 15.38
C PRO A 278 32.67 -21.41 15.15
N TRP A 279 32.10 -20.85 16.21
CA TRP A 279 31.30 -19.64 16.23
C TRP A 279 31.84 -18.63 17.26
N PRO A 280 31.55 -17.33 17.12
CA PRO A 280 31.91 -16.32 18.11
C PRO A 280 31.44 -16.70 19.52
N ASP A 281 32.15 -16.25 20.56
CA ASP A 281 31.84 -16.58 21.97
C ASP A 281 30.39 -16.29 22.37
N ALA A 282 29.82 -15.19 21.84
CA ALA A 282 28.41 -14.84 22.06
C ALA A 282 27.46 -15.92 21.51
N VAL A 283 27.71 -16.41 20.29
CA VAL A 283 26.93 -17.47 19.65
C VAL A 283 27.15 -18.81 20.35
N THR A 284 28.40 -19.13 20.73
CA THR A 284 28.74 -20.32 21.51
C THR A 284 28.00 -20.36 22.86
N THR A 285 27.90 -19.21 23.52
CA THR A 285 27.11 -19.07 24.76
C THR A 285 25.62 -19.31 24.52
N LEU A 286 25.07 -18.83 23.39
CA LEU A 286 23.69 -19.11 23.01
C LEU A 286 23.46 -20.60 22.76
N ILE A 287 24.37 -21.26 22.03
CA ILE A 287 24.30 -22.71 21.77
C ILE A 287 24.25 -23.49 23.09
N GLN A 288 25.10 -23.15 24.07
CA GLN A 288 25.10 -23.80 25.38
C GLN A 288 23.77 -23.65 26.14
N ARG A 289 23.05 -22.54 25.97
CA ARG A 289 21.72 -22.32 26.57
C ARG A 289 20.63 -23.21 25.94
N HIS A 290 20.87 -23.77 24.77
CA HIS A 290 19.95 -24.67 24.07
C HIS A 290 20.23 -26.16 24.36
N ALA A 291 21.22 -26.48 25.21
CA ALA A 291 21.53 -27.85 25.59
C ALA A 291 20.35 -28.52 26.34
N PRO A 292 19.95 -29.75 25.98
CA PRO A 292 18.87 -30.44 26.67
C PRO A 292 19.31 -30.85 28.10
N PRO A 293 18.40 -30.86 29.09
CA PRO A 293 18.72 -31.34 30.43
C PRO A 293 19.06 -32.85 30.43
N PRO A 294 20.04 -33.31 31.23
CA PRO A 294 20.44 -34.72 31.25
C PRO A 294 19.35 -35.62 31.84
N THR A 295 19.00 -36.72 31.18
CA THR A 295 18.11 -37.76 31.73
C THR A 295 18.60 -39.19 31.47
N ALA A 296 18.27 -40.06 32.43
CA ALA A 296 18.81 -41.40 32.70
C ALA A 296 18.38 -42.52 31.71
N PRO A 297 19.10 -43.66 31.64
CA PRO A 297 18.87 -44.70 30.63
C PRO A 297 17.75 -45.67 31.03
N TYR A 298 16.95 -46.09 30.04
CA TYR A 298 15.98 -47.18 30.17
C TYR A 298 16.09 -48.17 28.99
N THR A 299 15.81 -49.44 29.30
CA THR A 299 16.06 -50.68 28.56
C THR A 299 14.96 -51.02 27.54
N GLU A 300 15.36 -51.75 26.49
CA GLU A 300 14.54 -52.24 25.37
C GLU A 300 13.48 -53.28 25.74
N ALA A 301 12.41 -53.34 24.91
CA ALA A 301 11.70 -54.56 24.57
C ALA A 301 11.31 -54.53 23.08
N THR A 302 11.65 -55.61 22.40
CA THR A 302 11.48 -55.93 20.98
C THR A 302 10.11 -56.56 20.72
N GLU A 303 9.50 -56.36 19.54
CA GLU A 303 8.93 -57.44 18.69
C GLU A 303 8.33 -56.89 17.37
N ALA A 304 8.41 -57.74 16.34
CA ALA A 304 8.05 -57.58 14.93
C ALA A 304 6.50 -57.56 14.72
N THR A 305 5.88 -57.30 13.56
CA THR A 305 5.98 -58.03 12.28
C THR A 305 5.06 -57.39 11.19
N GLU A 306 5.53 -57.44 9.93
CA GLU A 306 4.85 -57.67 8.63
C GLU A 306 3.70 -56.78 8.05
N ALA A 307 4.10 -56.07 6.97
CA ALA A 307 3.52 -55.85 5.63
C ALA A 307 2.07 -56.19 5.25
N THR A 308 1.43 -55.29 4.47
CA THR A 308 0.77 -55.59 3.17
C THR A 308 0.43 -54.32 2.39
N GLU A 309 0.48 -54.42 1.06
CA GLU A 309 0.40 -53.34 0.04
C GLU A 309 -0.79 -53.62 -0.93
N PRO A 310 -1.01 -52.86 -2.03
CA PRO A 310 -2.07 -51.88 -2.32
C PRO A 310 -3.18 -52.43 -3.28
N PRO A 311 -4.11 -51.62 -3.88
CA PRO A 311 -3.83 -51.00 -5.20
C PRO A 311 -4.64 -49.74 -5.65
N ASP A 312 -3.98 -48.94 -6.51
CA ASP A 312 -4.32 -48.28 -7.79
C ASP A 312 -5.69 -47.66 -8.21
N GLY A 313 -5.55 -46.54 -8.93
CA GLY A 313 -6.41 -46.00 -10.01
C GLY A 313 -6.75 -44.52 -9.79
N GLY A 314 -6.52 -43.51 -10.65
CA GLY A 314 -6.21 -43.33 -12.07
C GLY A 314 -6.70 -41.90 -12.44
N PRO A 315 -6.14 -41.18 -13.44
CA PRO A 315 -6.18 -39.71 -13.56
C PRO A 315 -7.15 -39.18 -14.63
N ASP A 316 -7.48 -37.87 -14.60
CA ASP A 316 -7.55 -36.97 -15.78
C ASP A 316 -8.25 -35.61 -15.50
N GLY A 317 -7.77 -34.53 -16.15
CA GLY A 317 -8.56 -33.32 -16.41
C GLY A 317 -7.79 -31.98 -16.46
N GLY A 318 -7.30 -31.59 -17.64
CA GLY A 318 -6.47 -30.39 -17.92
C GLY A 318 -7.19 -29.01 -17.99
N PRO A 319 -6.41 -27.94 -18.26
CA PRO A 319 -6.81 -26.54 -18.11
C PRO A 319 -7.13 -25.83 -19.44
N ASP A 320 -8.02 -24.85 -19.45
CA ASP A 320 -8.13 -23.88 -20.56
C ASP A 320 -8.75 -22.53 -20.11
N ALA A 321 -7.90 -21.55 -19.78
CA ALA A 321 -8.31 -20.17 -19.51
C ALA A 321 -7.24 -19.12 -19.91
N ALA A 322 -6.41 -19.42 -20.92
CA ALA A 322 -5.33 -18.52 -21.36
C ALA A 322 -5.43 -18.25 -22.86
N ARG A 323 -6.51 -17.58 -23.30
CA ARG A 323 -6.57 -17.00 -24.66
C ARG A 323 -7.68 -15.96 -24.78
N ARG A 324 -7.33 -14.68 -24.58
CA ARG A 324 -8.00 -13.50 -25.17
C ARG A 324 -7.26 -12.20 -24.79
N SER A 325 -6.28 -11.77 -25.59
CA SER A 325 -5.84 -10.36 -25.62
C SER A 325 -6.16 -9.77 -27.00
N ARG A 326 -6.98 -8.70 -27.00
CA ARG A 326 -7.24 -7.83 -28.16
C ARG A 326 -6.35 -6.59 -28.01
N ARG A 327 -5.78 -6.09 -29.12
CA ARG A 327 -4.95 -4.89 -29.19
C ARG A 327 -5.64 -3.70 -28.51
N ARG A 328 -5.05 -3.19 -27.42
CA ARG A 328 -5.45 -1.95 -26.72
C ARG A 328 -4.65 -0.76 -27.26
N GLY A 329 -5.24 0.44 -27.29
CA GLY A 329 -4.52 1.68 -27.60
C GLY A 329 -3.57 2.07 -26.46
N ARG A 330 -2.60 2.97 -26.71
CA ARG A 330 -1.66 3.43 -25.67
C ARG A 330 -2.42 4.13 -24.54
N PRO A 331 -2.19 3.75 -23.27
CA PRO A 331 -2.85 4.42 -22.16
C PRO A 331 -2.27 5.82 -21.93
N VAL A 332 -3.11 6.75 -21.46
CA VAL A 332 -2.73 8.15 -21.21
C VAL A 332 -2.83 8.50 -19.72
N GLY A 333 -2.04 9.46 -19.26
CA GLY A 333 -2.17 10.06 -17.93
C GLY A 333 -2.94 11.37 -18.00
N ILE A 334 -3.96 11.53 -17.15
CA ILE A 334 -4.78 12.75 -17.10
C ILE A 334 -4.75 13.32 -15.69
N ASP A 335 -4.41 14.60 -15.58
CA ASP A 335 -4.71 15.41 -14.41
C ASP A 335 -6.09 16.04 -14.57
N PHE A 336 -7.07 15.59 -13.77
CA PHE A 336 -8.43 16.13 -13.78
C PHE A 336 -8.61 17.19 -12.68
N GLY A 337 -8.03 18.37 -12.93
CA GLY A 337 -8.01 19.46 -11.97
C GLY A 337 -9.28 20.33 -11.92
N THR A 338 -9.43 21.06 -10.81
CA THR A 338 -10.62 21.89 -10.52
C THR A 338 -10.78 23.08 -11.47
N ALA A 339 -9.67 23.76 -11.80
CA ALA A 339 -9.65 24.93 -12.69
C ALA A 339 -9.14 24.60 -14.09
N HIS A 340 -8.09 23.77 -14.17
CA HIS A 340 -7.50 23.30 -15.43
C HIS A 340 -7.26 21.80 -15.34
N SER A 341 -7.28 21.15 -16.49
CA SER A 341 -6.91 19.74 -16.66
C SER A 341 -5.79 19.61 -17.70
N ALA A 342 -4.95 18.58 -17.56
CA ALA A 342 -3.84 18.30 -18.47
C ALA A 342 -3.85 16.81 -18.86
N VAL A 343 -3.28 16.50 -20.03
CA VAL A 343 -3.12 15.12 -20.50
C VAL A 343 -1.71 14.91 -21.03
N ALA A 344 -1.13 13.76 -20.71
CA ALA A 344 0.20 13.34 -21.11
C ALA A 344 0.18 11.90 -21.64
N VAL A 345 1.18 11.59 -22.46
CA VAL A 345 1.35 10.33 -23.19
C VAL A 345 2.77 9.81 -23.01
N MET A 346 2.96 8.49 -23.13
CA MET A 346 4.30 7.90 -23.12
C MET A 346 4.93 7.97 -24.51
N GLU A 347 6.06 8.67 -24.64
CA GLU A 347 6.82 8.77 -25.89
C GLU A 347 8.29 8.45 -25.62
N GLY A 348 8.84 7.42 -26.29
CA GLY A 348 10.24 7.05 -26.13
C GLY A 348 10.63 6.60 -24.71
N GLY A 349 9.66 6.12 -23.91
CA GLY A 349 9.87 5.73 -22.52
C GLY A 349 9.79 6.90 -21.51
N GLU A 350 9.44 8.10 -21.97
CA GLU A 350 9.27 9.28 -21.11
C GLU A 350 7.88 9.93 -21.28
N PRO A 351 7.30 10.51 -20.21
CA PRO A 351 6.05 11.25 -20.30
C PRO A 351 6.20 12.56 -21.08
N SER A 352 5.25 12.82 -21.97
CA SER A 352 5.19 14.01 -22.82
C SER A 352 3.80 14.67 -22.72
N LEU A 353 3.75 15.98 -22.50
CA LEU A 353 2.48 16.72 -22.41
C LEU A 353 1.86 16.94 -23.78
N VAL A 354 0.58 16.65 -23.88
CA VAL A 354 -0.20 16.89 -25.09
C VAL A 354 -0.69 18.34 -25.11
N PRO A 355 -0.37 19.13 -26.15
CA PRO A 355 -0.97 20.44 -26.34
C PRO A 355 -2.44 20.30 -26.76
N ASN A 356 -3.31 21.15 -26.23
CA ASN A 356 -4.68 21.28 -26.71
C ASN A 356 -4.71 21.95 -28.10
N ALA A 357 -5.90 22.05 -28.70
CA ALA A 357 -6.07 22.69 -30.02
C ALA A 357 -5.67 24.18 -30.09
N GLN A 358 -5.40 24.85 -28.97
CA GLN A 358 -4.88 26.22 -28.89
C GLN A 358 -3.36 26.27 -28.66
N GLY A 359 -2.70 25.12 -28.55
CA GLY A 359 -1.26 25.01 -28.30
C GLY A 359 -0.86 25.12 -26.83
N ALA A 360 -1.82 25.15 -25.90
CA ALA A 360 -1.54 25.17 -24.46
C ALA A 360 -1.52 23.75 -23.88
N HIS A 361 -0.67 23.51 -22.88
CA HIS A 361 -0.57 22.19 -22.22
C HIS A 361 -1.65 21.93 -21.17
N THR A 362 -2.49 22.93 -20.88
CA THR A 362 -3.62 22.82 -19.98
C THR A 362 -4.90 23.28 -20.66
N THR A 363 -6.00 22.64 -20.30
CA THR A 363 -7.34 22.95 -20.79
C THR A 363 -8.20 23.42 -19.61
N PRO A 364 -8.86 24.59 -19.67
CA PRO A 364 -9.79 25.02 -18.62
C PRO A 364 -10.87 23.97 -18.34
N SER A 365 -11.11 23.68 -17.06
CA SER A 365 -12.13 22.73 -16.60
C SER A 365 -13.53 23.39 -16.59
N LEU A 366 -13.94 23.90 -17.75
CA LEU A 366 -15.17 24.67 -17.95
C LEU A 366 -16.05 24.03 -19.03
N VAL A 367 -17.36 24.03 -18.78
CA VAL A 367 -18.38 23.65 -19.76
C VAL A 367 -19.47 24.71 -19.76
N ALA A 368 -19.87 25.21 -20.92
CA ALA A 368 -20.87 26.25 -21.01
C ALA A 368 -21.97 25.92 -22.02
N LEU A 369 -23.22 26.14 -21.62
CA LEU A 369 -24.41 25.99 -22.47
C LEU A 369 -24.71 27.33 -23.14
N THR A 370 -24.65 27.39 -24.47
CA THR A 370 -24.98 28.60 -25.24
C THR A 370 -26.49 28.83 -25.29
N ALA A 371 -26.92 30.03 -25.69
CA ALA A 371 -28.34 30.34 -25.86
C ALA A 371 -29.02 29.48 -26.92
N GLN A 372 -28.24 28.99 -27.89
CA GLN A 372 -28.65 28.15 -29.01
C GLN A 372 -28.73 26.66 -28.63
N GLY A 373 -28.27 26.28 -27.43
CA GLY A 373 -28.25 24.89 -26.96
C GLY A 373 -26.93 24.15 -27.24
N ASP A 374 -25.92 24.81 -27.77
CA ASP A 374 -24.60 24.21 -27.98
C ASP A 374 -23.84 24.05 -26.66
N VAL A 375 -23.00 23.02 -26.60
CA VAL A 375 -22.12 22.74 -25.46
C VAL A 375 -20.69 23.12 -25.84
N LEU A 376 -20.13 24.12 -25.16
CA LEU A 376 -18.73 24.51 -25.28
C LEU A 376 -17.92 23.93 -24.13
N VAL A 377 -16.67 23.52 -24.39
CA VAL A 377 -15.76 22.94 -23.41
C VAL A 377 -14.40 23.64 -23.48
N GLY A 378 -13.72 23.79 -22.35
CA GLY A 378 -12.36 24.32 -22.30
C GLY A 378 -12.29 25.81 -22.62
N THR A 379 -11.26 26.21 -23.38
CA THR A 379 -11.03 27.60 -23.79
C THR A 379 -12.23 28.21 -24.53
N ALA A 380 -13.03 27.42 -25.23
CA ALA A 380 -14.26 27.91 -25.87
C ALA A 380 -15.33 28.33 -24.84
N ALA A 381 -15.47 27.58 -23.74
CA ALA A 381 -16.37 27.92 -22.65
C ALA A 381 -15.84 29.14 -21.86
N GLU A 382 -14.54 29.20 -21.61
CA GLU A 382 -13.87 30.29 -20.90
C GLU A 382 -14.14 31.67 -21.53
N ARG A 383 -14.02 31.77 -22.86
CA ARG A 383 -14.21 33.03 -23.62
C ARG A 383 -15.56 33.71 -23.42
N GLN A 384 -16.59 32.96 -23.02
CA GLN A 384 -17.93 33.50 -22.76
C GLN A 384 -18.34 33.45 -21.29
N ALA A 385 -17.46 33.00 -20.39
CA ALA A 385 -17.82 32.73 -19.00
C ALA A 385 -18.33 33.99 -18.26
N LEU A 386 -17.87 35.18 -18.66
CA LEU A 386 -18.30 36.47 -18.10
C LEU A 386 -19.66 36.93 -18.60
N THR A 387 -19.97 36.68 -19.86
CA THR A 387 -21.25 37.09 -20.47
C THR A 387 -22.33 36.01 -20.31
N ASN A 388 -21.95 34.82 -19.86
CA ASN A 388 -22.82 33.67 -19.63
C ASN A 388 -22.57 32.97 -18.28
N PRO A 389 -22.56 33.70 -17.14
CA PRO A 389 -22.12 33.15 -15.85
C PRO A 389 -23.05 32.06 -15.31
N ASP A 390 -24.37 32.21 -15.46
CA ASP A 390 -25.37 31.27 -14.92
C ASP A 390 -25.35 29.89 -15.60
N PHE A 391 -24.86 29.84 -16.85
CA PHE A 391 -24.87 28.64 -17.68
C PHE A 391 -23.46 28.14 -18.02
N THR A 392 -22.45 28.59 -17.26
CA THR A 392 -21.07 28.13 -17.34
C THR A 392 -20.71 27.33 -16.09
N ALA A 393 -20.66 26.01 -16.22
CA ALA A 393 -20.21 25.09 -15.20
C ALA A 393 -18.70 25.22 -14.96
N ARG A 394 -18.32 25.28 -13.68
CA ARG A 394 -16.93 25.38 -13.19
C ARG A 394 -16.77 24.59 -11.90
N ALA A 395 -15.52 24.28 -11.53
CA ALA A 395 -15.18 23.58 -10.28
C ALA A 395 -15.99 22.28 -10.05
N VAL A 396 -16.19 21.51 -11.14
CA VAL A 396 -17.08 20.34 -11.16
C VAL A 396 -16.58 19.21 -10.25
N THR A 397 -15.27 19.15 -9.99
CA THR A 397 -14.61 18.19 -9.07
C THR A 397 -15.31 18.12 -7.71
N SER A 398 -15.65 19.28 -7.13
CA SER A 398 -16.38 19.41 -5.86
C SER A 398 -17.87 19.01 -5.93
N ARG A 399 -18.43 18.94 -7.14
CA ARG A 399 -19.85 18.64 -7.41
C ARG A 399 -20.09 17.17 -7.75
N LEU A 400 -19.04 16.41 -8.06
CA LEU A 400 -19.14 14.98 -8.39
C LEU A 400 -19.82 14.18 -7.27
N GLY A 401 -20.67 13.24 -7.65
CA GLY A 401 -21.44 12.43 -6.69
C GLY A 401 -22.62 13.16 -6.02
N THR A 402 -22.88 14.42 -6.37
CA THR A 402 -24.04 15.18 -5.86
C THR A 402 -25.23 15.13 -6.84
N SER A 403 -26.34 15.80 -6.50
CA SER A 403 -27.48 16.00 -7.40
C SER A 403 -27.39 17.31 -8.20
N TRP A 404 -26.23 17.98 -8.18
CA TRP A 404 -26.03 19.25 -8.88
C TRP A 404 -26.16 19.07 -10.39
N CYS A 405 -26.77 20.05 -11.05
CA CYS A 405 -26.84 20.12 -12.50
C CYS A 405 -26.93 21.57 -12.98
N VAL A 406 -26.48 21.82 -14.21
CA VAL A 406 -26.75 23.05 -14.97
C VAL A 406 -27.78 22.74 -16.05
N THR A 407 -28.75 23.64 -16.24
CA THR A 407 -29.83 23.46 -17.23
C THR A 407 -30.04 24.74 -18.01
N ARG A 408 -30.13 24.64 -19.34
CA ARG A 408 -30.51 25.74 -20.23
C ARG A 408 -31.37 25.22 -21.36
N GLY A 409 -32.59 25.73 -21.48
CA GLY A 409 -33.57 25.15 -22.41
C GLY A 409 -33.82 23.68 -22.08
N ASP A 410 -33.73 22.82 -23.10
CA ASP A 410 -33.92 21.37 -22.97
C ASP A 410 -32.64 20.60 -22.58
N VAL A 411 -31.49 21.29 -22.52
CA VAL A 411 -30.21 20.65 -22.18
C VAL A 411 -29.99 20.72 -20.67
N ARG A 412 -29.85 19.55 -20.04
CA ARG A 412 -29.50 19.38 -18.63
C ARG A 412 -28.22 18.55 -18.52
N LEU A 413 -27.21 19.12 -17.87
CA LEU A 413 -25.94 18.44 -17.60
C LEU A 413 -25.74 18.25 -16.09
N THR A 414 -25.52 17.01 -15.68
CA THR A 414 -25.09 16.66 -14.31
C THR A 414 -23.60 16.95 -14.12
N ALA A 415 -23.10 16.84 -12.88
CA ALA A 415 -21.66 16.93 -12.62
C ALA A 415 -20.86 15.86 -13.39
N GLU A 416 -21.37 14.62 -13.45
CA GLU A 416 -20.78 13.55 -14.24
C GLU A 416 -20.78 13.82 -15.74
N ASP A 417 -21.83 14.45 -16.28
CA ASP A 417 -21.88 14.84 -17.70
C ASP A 417 -20.83 15.91 -18.01
N VAL A 418 -20.72 16.94 -17.16
CA VAL A 418 -19.71 18.01 -17.30
C VAL A 418 -18.30 17.44 -17.23
N ALA A 419 -18.02 16.55 -16.27
CA ALA A 419 -16.71 15.88 -16.17
C ALA A 419 -16.42 15.00 -17.40
N GLY A 420 -17.41 14.24 -17.88
CA GLY A 420 -17.26 13.40 -19.07
C GLY A 420 -16.97 14.21 -20.33
N LEU A 421 -17.59 15.39 -20.48
CA LEU A 421 -17.31 16.30 -21.60
C LEU A 421 -15.87 16.85 -21.57
N ILE A 422 -15.34 17.17 -20.39
CA ILE A 422 -13.94 17.61 -20.22
C ILE A 422 -12.98 16.46 -20.54
N LEU A 423 -13.23 15.26 -20.00
CA LEU A 423 -12.40 14.07 -20.27
C LEU A 423 -12.43 13.70 -21.75
N ALA A 424 -13.60 13.75 -22.40
CA ALA A 424 -13.73 13.51 -23.83
C ALA A 424 -12.94 14.51 -24.66
N ARG A 425 -12.87 15.78 -24.20
CA ARG A 425 -12.06 16.81 -24.86
C ARG A 425 -10.57 16.51 -24.76
N LEU A 426 -10.08 16.15 -23.58
CA LEU A 426 -8.67 15.76 -23.36
C LEU A 426 -8.30 14.52 -24.18
N ARG A 427 -9.18 13.52 -24.23
CA ARG A 427 -9.00 12.34 -25.10
C ARG A 427 -8.88 12.74 -26.56
N GLN A 428 -9.77 13.60 -27.08
CA GLN A 428 -9.72 14.07 -28.47
C GLN A 428 -8.42 14.81 -28.79
N ASP A 429 -7.91 15.63 -27.87
CA ASP A 429 -6.64 16.33 -28.03
C ASP A 429 -5.48 15.30 -28.08
N ALA A 430 -5.49 14.27 -27.23
CA ALA A 430 -4.51 13.17 -27.28
C ALA A 430 -4.61 12.31 -28.55
N GLU A 431 -5.81 11.96 -29.00
CA GLU A 431 -6.04 11.22 -30.25
C GLU A 431 -5.53 12.01 -31.47
N SER A 432 -5.75 13.33 -31.47
CA SER A 432 -5.27 14.22 -32.53
C SER A 432 -3.74 14.32 -32.54
N TYR A 433 -3.12 14.31 -31.36
CA TYR A 433 -1.67 14.35 -31.20
C TYR A 433 -1.00 13.02 -31.62
N LEU A 434 -1.55 11.88 -31.16
CA LEU A 434 -0.99 10.56 -31.41
C LEU A 434 -1.30 10.01 -32.81
N GLY A 435 -2.40 10.46 -33.43
CA GLY A 435 -2.89 9.94 -34.72
C GLY A 435 -3.58 8.58 -34.61
N GLU A 436 -3.94 8.13 -33.41
CA GLU A 436 -4.61 6.85 -33.14
C GLU A 436 -5.63 6.96 -31.98
N PRO A 437 -6.58 6.00 -31.86
CA PRO A 437 -7.57 6.03 -30.78
C PRO A 437 -6.95 5.84 -29.39
N VAL A 438 -7.46 6.59 -28.42
CA VAL A 438 -7.08 6.48 -27.00
C VAL A 438 -8.23 5.83 -26.23
N THR A 439 -7.98 4.63 -25.71
CA THR A 439 -9.02 3.83 -25.03
C THR A 439 -8.84 3.70 -23.54
N ASP A 440 -7.63 3.88 -23.03
CA ASP A 440 -7.27 3.58 -21.64
C ASP A 440 -6.64 4.81 -21.00
N ALA A 441 -6.95 5.07 -19.73
CA ALA A 441 -6.41 6.23 -19.00
C ALA A 441 -6.16 5.94 -17.52
N VAL A 442 -5.14 6.57 -16.97
CA VAL A 442 -4.95 6.75 -15.52
C VAL A 442 -5.35 8.18 -15.19
N LEU A 443 -6.23 8.36 -14.20
CA LEU A 443 -6.70 9.69 -13.78
C LEU A 443 -6.09 10.05 -12.42
N ALA A 444 -5.47 11.21 -12.33
CA ALA A 444 -5.04 11.79 -11.07
C ALA A 444 -6.18 12.59 -10.41
N VAL A 445 -6.31 12.46 -9.09
CA VAL A 445 -7.33 13.13 -8.28
C VAL A 445 -6.74 13.69 -6.98
N PRO A 446 -7.33 14.75 -6.38
CA PRO A 446 -6.94 15.23 -5.05
C PRO A 446 -6.98 14.11 -4.00
N THR A 447 -6.12 14.14 -2.98
CA THR A 447 -6.13 13.10 -1.92
C THR A 447 -7.47 13.08 -1.20
N GLY A 448 -8.04 14.26 -0.92
CA GLY A 448 -9.35 14.42 -0.29
C GLY A 448 -10.57 13.99 -1.16
N PHE A 449 -10.37 13.45 -2.36
CA PHE A 449 -11.48 12.95 -3.19
C PHE A 449 -12.19 11.78 -2.51
N ARG A 450 -13.46 12.00 -2.15
CA ARG A 450 -14.30 11.00 -1.50
C ARG A 450 -14.58 9.83 -2.43
N ARG A 451 -14.88 8.67 -1.85
CA ARG A 451 -15.19 7.43 -2.61
C ARG A 451 -16.33 7.59 -3.63
N ASP A 452 -17.35 8.39 -3.31
CA ASP A 452 -18.46 8.69 -4.23
C ASP A 452 -18.02 9.59 -5.40
N GLN A 453 -17.11 10.53 -5.16
CA GLN A 453 -16.52 11.37 -6.22
C GLN A 453 -15.63 10.54 -7.15
N ARG A 454 -14.80 9.65 -6.59
CA ARG A 454 -13.98 8.69 -7.35
C ARG A 454 -14.84 7.81 -8.27
N ALA A 455 -15.88 7.19 -7.72
CA ALA A 455 -16.81 6.38 -8.51
C ALA A 455 -17.55 7.20 -9.60
N ALA A 456 -17.91 8.45 -9.30
CA ALA A 456 -18.52 9.36 -10.27
C ALA A 456 -17.57 9.75 -11.41
N LEU A 457 -16.29 9.98 -11.09
CA LEU A 457 -15.26 10.28 -12.09
C LEU A 457 -14.98 9.08 -13.01
N VAL A 458 -14.92 7.86 -12.47
CA VAL A 458 -14.78 6.65 -13.30
C VAL A 458 -15.92 6.53 -14.30
N ARG A 459 -17.18 6.70 -13.86
CA ARG A 459 -18.35 6.72 -14.76
C ARG A 459 -18.28 7.85 -15.79
N ALA A 460 -17.73 9.00 -15.42
CA ALA A 460 -17.51 10.11 -16.36
C ALA A 460 -16.46 9.74 -17.41
N GLY A 461 -15.38 9.04 -17.02
CA GLY A 461 -14.39 8.47 -17.93
C GLY A 461 -14.99 7.45 -18.89
N GLU A 462 -15.81 6.51 -18.40
CA GLU A 462 -16.52 5.54 -19.24
C GLU A 462 -17.41 6.24 -20.28
N ARG A 463 -18.14 7.29 -19.87
CA ARG A 463 -18.95 8.12 -20.78
C ARG A 463 -18.11 8.87 -21.81
N ALA A 464 -16.90 9.27 -21.43
CA ALA A 464 -15.91 9.86 -22.33
C ALA A 464 -15.26 8.82 -23.26
N GLY A 465 -15.62 7.54 -23.15
CA GLY A 465 -15.03 6.44 -23.91
C GLY A 465 -13.60 6.10 -23.48
N LEU A 466 -13.27 6.34 -22.21
CA LEU A 466 -12.02 5.94 -21.57
C LEU A 466 -12.30 4.78 -20.59
N ASN A 467 -11.52 3.72 -20.71
CA ASN A 467 -11.38 2.70 -19.70
C ASN A 467 -10.39 3.22 -18.63
N VAL A 468 -10.91 3.57 -17.45
CA VAL A 468 -10.08 4.07 -16.36
C VAL A 468 -9.34 2.90 -15.72
N LEU A 469 -8.03 2.79 -15.99
CA LEU A 469 -7.17 1.72 -15.51
C LEU A 469 -6.85 1.85 -14.02
N ARG A 470 -6.66 3.09 -13.54
CA ARG A 470 -6.33 3.42 -12.16
C ARG A 470 -6.70 4.86 -11.84
N LEU A 471 -7.10 5.10 -10.60
CA LEU A 471 -7.11 6.42 -9.98
C LEU A 471 -5.86 6.56 -9.10
N ILE A 472 -5.09 7.61 -9.31
CA ILE A 472 -3.90 7.92 -8.51
C ILE A 472 -4.13 9.23 -7.75
N ASN A 473 -3.62 9.34 -6.52
CA ASN A 473 -3.64 10.61 -5.81
C ASN A 473 -2.65 11.59 -6.48
N ALA A 474 -3.03 12.85 -6.64
CA ALA A 474 -2.20 13.89 -7.25
C ALA A 474 -0.80 13.98 -6.62
N PRO A 475 -0.63 14.00 -5.28
CA PRO A 475 0.71 14.00 -4.69
C PRO A 475 1.50 12.72 -4.96
N SER A 476 0.84 11.55 -5.05
CA SER A 476 1.48 10.29 -5.45
C SER A 476 1.97 10.35 -6.88
N ALA A 477 1.17 10.92 -7.80
CA ALA A 477 1.59 11.14 -9.19
C ALA A 477 2.80 12.09 -9.25
N VAL A 478 2.79 13.17 -8.47
CA VAL A 478 3.92 14.11 -8.41
C VAL A 478 5.19 13.43 -7.90
N ALA A 479 5.08 12.58 -6.88
CA ALA A 479 6.20 11.80 -6.39
C ALA A 479 6.72 10.81 -7.44
N MET A 480 5.84 10.14 -8.19
CA MET A 480 6.28 9.30 -9.32
C MET A 480 6.97 10.09 -10.43
N ALA A 481 6.55 11.33 -10.68
CA ALA A 481 7.18 12.21 -11.65
C ALA A 481 8.49 12.84 -11.14
N TYR A 482 8.82 12.63 -9.86
CA TYR A 482 10.09 13.06 -9.29
C TYR A 482 11.20 12.14 -9.80
N ASP A 483 12.11 12.70 -10.60
CA ASP A 483 13.16 11.93 -11.24
C ASP A 483 14.34 11.65 -10.28
N GLU A 484 14.28 10.51 -9.59
CA GLU A 484 15.36 9.94 -8.79
C GLU A 484 16.62 9.61 -9.60
N ARG A 485 16.58 9.53 -10.94
CA ARG A 485 17.75 9.13 -11.77
C ARG A 485 18.96 10.04 -11.59
N THR A 486 18.80 11.21 -10.98
CA THR A 486 19.91 12.09 -10.61
C THR A 486 20.65 11.67 -9.33
N HIS A 487 20.02 10.89 -8.45
CA HIS A 487 20.57 10.40 -7.16
C HIS A 487 19.98 9.00 -6.81
N PRO A 488 20.27 7.95 -7.60
CA PRO A 488 19.60 6.65 -7.52
C PRO A 488 19.89 5.81 -6.26
N ASP A 489 20.86 6.21 -5.43
CA ASP A 489 21.32 5.44 -4.26
C ASP A 489 20.90 6.04 -2.91
N ASP A 490 20.18 7.18 -2.91
CA ASP A 490 19.85 7.92 -1.69
C ASP A 490 18.39 7.71 -1.28
N PHE A 491 18.18 7.25 -0.05
CA PHE A 491 16.89 7.41 0.62
C PHE A 491 16.55 8.91 0.68
N LEU A 492 15.34 9.27 0.26
CA LEU A 492 14.93 10.66 0.17
C LEU A 492 13.53 10.87 0.75
N ALA A 493 13.42 11.72 1.77
CA ALA A 493 12.14 12.19 2.29
C ALA A 493 11.68 13.45 1.54
N LEU A 494 10.64 13.29 0.72
CA LEU A 494 10.06 14.31 -0.14
C LEU A 494 8.72 14.80 0.43
N LEU A 495 8.65 16.10 0.75
CA LEU A 495 7.37 16.76 1.05
C LEU A 495 6.75 17.30 -0.25
N VAL A 496 5.64 16.69 -0.68
CA VAL A 496 4.82 17.18 -1.80
C VAL A 496 3.74 18.10 -1.23
N PHE A 497 3.74 19.36 -1.65
CA PHE A 497 2.75 20.37 -1.28
C PHE A 497 2.03 20.85 -2.54
N ASP A 498 0.78 20.44 -2.70
CA ASP A 498 -0.06 20.77 -3.84
C ASP A 498 -1.18 21.73 -3.43
N LEU A 499 -1.05 23.00 -3.83
CA LEU A 499 -2.08 24.02 -3.60
C LEU A 499 -2.71 24.42 -4.93
N GLY A 500 -3.79 23.73 -5.26
CA GLY A 500 -4.59 23.95 -6.44
C GLY A 500 -5.57 25.11 -6.31
N ALA A 501 -6.55 25.17 -7.23
CA ALA A 501 -7.59 26.20 -7.20
C ALA A 501 -8.60 26.02 -6.05
N GLY A 502 -8.99 24.78 -5.73
CA GLY A 502 -10.00 24.53 -4.69
C GLY A 502 -9.56 23.60 -3.55
N THR A 503 -8.39 22.98 -3.66
CA THR A 503 -7.91 21.98 -2.71
C THR A 503 -6.44 22.18 -2.37
N LEU A 504 -6.11 21.83 -1.13
CA LEU A 504 -4.75 21.68 -0.63
C LEU A 504 -4.55 20.21 -0.35
N ASP A 505 -3.51 19.62 -0.90
CA ASP A 505 -3.06 18.26 -0.59
C ASP A 505 -1.58 18.32 -0.21
N VAL A 506 -1.23 17.69 0.92
CA VAL A 506 0.15 17.62 1.43
C VAL A 506 0.46 16.16 1.70
N SER A 507 1.58 15.66 1.19
CA SER A 507 2.03 14.30 1.46
C SER A 507 3.51 14.27 1.74
N LEU A 508 3.91 13.45 2.72
CA LEU A 508 5.30 13.08 2.92
C LEU A 508 5.52 11.72 2.26
N VAL A 509 6.53 11.67 1.41
CA VAL A 509 6.85 10.52 0.57
C VAL A 509 8.29 10.12 0.82
N GLU A 510 8.51 8.84 1.07
CA GLU A 510 9.84 8.24 1.10
C GLU A 510 10.12 7.61 -0.26
N LEU A 511 11.28 7.93 -0.78
CA LEU A 511 11.79 7.50 -2.08
C LEU A 511 13.03 6.65 -1.81
N ASP A 512 13.00 5.36 -2.18
CA ASP A 512 14.09 4.41 -1.94
C ASP A 512 14.13 3.30 -3.02
N ASP A 513 15.15 3.32 -3.88
CA ASP A 513 15.43 2.29 -4.90
C ASP A 513 14.20 1.93 -5.75
N GLY A 514 13.58 2.95 -6.35
CA GLY A 514 12.39 2.80 -7.19
C GLY A 514 11.10 2.52 -6.42
N VAL A 515 11.12 2.51 -5.08
CA VAL A 515 9.92 2.46 -4.25
C VAL A 515 9.50 3.87 -3.85
N VAL A 516 8.27 4.22 -4.21
CA VAL A 516 7.59 5.46 -3.82
C VAL A 516 6.58 5.10 -2.72
N GLU A 517 6.93 5.37 -1.45
CA GLU A 517 6.08 5.07 -0.30
C GLU A 517 5.48 6.35 0.29
N ILE A 518 4.16 6.49 0.23
CA ILE A 518 3.46 7.59 0.90
C ILE A 518 3.39 7.28 2.39
N LYS A 519 4.05 8.07 3.23
CA LYS A 519 4.06 7.86 4.69
C LYS A 519 2.83 8.43 5.36
N ALA A 520 2.47 9.63 4.97
CA ALA A 520 1.26 10.28 5.43
C ALA A 520 0.77 11.26 4.38
N THR A 521 -0.55 11.41 4.35
CA THR A 521 -1.21 12.39 3.49
C THR A 521 -2.28 13.12 4.26
N ALA A 522 -2.32 14.45 4.11
CA ALA A 522 -3.37 15.29 4.63
C ALA A 522 -3.85 16.24 3.53
N GLY A 523 -5.03 16.82 3.74
CA GLY A 523 -5.54 17.80 2.80
C GLY A 523 -6.71 18.57 3.36
N ASP A 524 -7.07 19.62 2.64
CA ASP A 524 -8.23 20.44 2.88
C ASP A 524 -8.96 20.66 1.56
N SER A 525 -10.09 19.97 1.43
CA SER A 525 -10.95 20.01 0.23
C SER A 525 -11.66 21.35 -0.01
N ARG A 526 -11.41 22.35 0.86
CA ARG A 526 -11.99 23.71 0.81
C ARG A 526 -10.92 24.77 1.07
N LEU A 527 -9.72 24.52 0.58
CA LEU A 527 -8.59 25.44 0.69
C LEU A 527 -7.78 25.39 -0.60
N GLY A 528 -7.98 26.35 -1.47
CA GLY A 528 -7.17 26.57 -2.66
C GLY A 528 -7.14 28.04 -3.04
N GLY A 529 -6.61 28.34 -4.23
CA GLY A 529 -6.57 29.69 -4.78
C GLY A 529 -7.90 30.45 -4.77
N ASP A 530 -9.04 29.74 -4.88
CA ASP A 530 -10.40 30.30 -4.86
C ASP A 530 -10.72 30.98 -3.52
N GLU A 531 -10.20 30.46 -2.39
CA GLU A 531 -10.38 31.11 -1.09
C GLU A 531 -9.59 32.41 -0.99
N TRP A 532 -8.42 32.51 -1.61
CA TRP A 532 -7.66 33.76 -1.69
C TRP A 532 -8.39 34.79 -2.56
N ASP A 533 -8.91 34.35 -3.71
CA ASP A 533 -9.71 35.21 -4.60
C ASP A 533 -10.95 35.73 -3.88
N ARG A 534 -11.63 34.86 -3.12
CA ARG A 534 -12.79 35.24 -2.31
C ARG A 534 -12.44 36.34 -1.30
N ARG A 535 -11.27 36.30 -0.64
CA ARG A 535 -10.87 37.36 0.31
C ARG A 535 -10.68 38.71 -0.38
N ILE A 536 -10.12 38.73 -1.58
CA ILE A 536 -10.03 39.94 -2.38
C ILE A 536 -11.43 40.42 -2.77
N VAL A 537 -12.31 39.53 -3.26
CA VAL A 537 -13.70 39.90 -3.63
C VAL A 537 -14.47 40.47 -2.44
N GLU A 538 -14.38 39.86 -1.27
CA GLU A 538 -15.01 40.35 -0.04
C GLU A 538 -14.49 41.73 0.36
N HIS A 539 -13.18 41.92 0.29
CA HIS A 539 -12.54 43.21 0.53
C HIS A 539 -13.06 44.29 -0.43
N LEU A 540 -13.08 44.01 -1.74
CA LEU A 540 -13.55 44.94 -2.77
C LEU A 540 -15.05 45.22 -2.65
N THR A 541 -15.86 44.21 -2.33
CA THR A 541 -17.31 44.37 -2.13
C THR A 541 -17.61 45.29 -0.95
N GLU A 542 -16.90 45.12 0.17
CA GLU A 542 -17.05 45.99 1.33
C GLU A 542 -16.59 47.43 1.03
N ARG A 543 -15.53 47.60 0.22
CA ARG A 543 -15.11 48.93 -0.25
C ARG A 543 -16.18 49.62 -1.09
N VAL A 544 -16.77 48.91 -2.06
CA VAL A 544 -17.88 49.43 -2.88
C VAL A 544 -19.06 49.82 -1.99
N ARG A 545 -19.42 48.95 -1.04
CA ARG A 545 -20.51 49.20 -0.09
C ARG A 545 -20.25 50.46 0.74
N ARG A 546 -19.05 50.61 1.30
CA ARG A 546 -18.69 51.78 2.12
C ARG A 546 -18.64 53.08 1.33
N ARG A 547 -18.13 53.05 0.10
CA ARG A 547 -17.89 54.25 -0.72
C ARG A 547 -19.12 54.70 -1.51
N HIS A 548 -19.90 53.74 -2.01
CA HIS A 548 -21.01 53.99 -2.94
C HIS A 548 -22.38 53.58 -2.38
N GLY A 549 -22.44 52.96 -1.20
CA GLY A 549 -23.69 52.49 -0.62
C GLY A 549 -24.37 51.35 -1.38
N VAL A 550 -23.66 50.69 -2.29
CA VAL A 550 -24.17 49.62 -3.15
C VAL A 550 -23.76 48.25 -2.61
N ASP A 551 -24.72 47.35 -2.48
CA ASP A 551 -24.49 45.94 -2.14
C ASP A 551 -24.45 45.10 -3.43
N LEU A 552 -23.31 44.43 -3.67
CA LEU A 552 -23.08 43.60 -4.85
C LEU A 552 -23.41 42.12 -4.63
N THR A 553 -23.81 41.71 -3.42
CA THR A 553 -23.97 40.29 -3.07
C THR A 553 -25.03 39.56 -3.90
N GLY A 554 -26.02 40.27 -4.44
CA GLY A 554 -27.04 39.73 -5.34
C GLY A 554 -26.76 39.89 -6.84
N ASP A 555 -25.71 40.63 -7.23
CA ASP A 555 -25.38 40.90 -8.63
C ASP A 555 -24.36 39.87 -9.14
N ILE A 556 -24.88 38.80 -9.77
CA ILE A 556 -24.08 37.68 -10.26
C ILE A 556 -23.04 38.15 -11.29
N ALA A 557 -23.40 39.10 -12.16
CA ALA A 557 -22.50 39.59 -13.20
C ALA A 557 -21.37 40.46 -12.60
N ALA A 558 -21.69 41.34 -11.65
CA ALA A 558 -20.69 42.13 -10.93
C ALA A 558 -19.74 41.23 -10.14
N LEU A 559 -20.26 40.22 -9.43
CA LEU A 559 -19.45 39.26 -8.68
C LEU A 559 -18.55 38.39 -9.58
N ALA A 560 -19.02 38.01 -10.77
CA ALA A 560 -18.21 37.29 -11.75
C ALA A 560 -17.01 38.13 -12.21
N ARG A 561 -17.25 39.41 -12.52
CA ARG A 561 -16.18 40.37 -12.90
C ARG A 561 -15.21 40.64 -11.75
N LEU A 562 -15.70 40.74 -10.52
CA LEU A 562 -14.86 40.89 -9.34
C LEU A 562 -13.97 39.68 -9.11
N ARG A 563 -14.49 38.45 -9.30
CA ARG A 563 -13.70 37.23 -9.17
C ARG A 563 -12.56 37.16 -10.18
N GLU A 564 -12.84 37.45 -11.45
CA GLU A 564 -11.79 37.46 -12.49
C GLU A 564 -10.72 38.52 -12.19
N ALA A 565 -11.13 39.73 -11.78
CA ALA A 565 -10.20 40.77 -11.40
C ALA A 565 -9.38 40.41 -10.14
N ALA A 566 -10.01 39.72 -9.18
CA ALA A 566 -9.34 39.24 -7.97
C ALA A 566 -8.30 38.16 -8.28
N GLU A 567 -8.64 37.19 -9.12
CA GLU A 567 -7.71 36.15 -9.56
C GLU A 567 -6.52 36.75 -10.32
N ALA A 568 -6.78 37.67 -11.25
CA ALA A 568 -5.74 38.40 -11.96
C ALA A 568 -4.83 39.20 -11.02
N ALA A 569 -5.41 39.90 -10.04
CA ALA A 569 -4.66 40.64 -9.02
C ALA A 569 -3.80 39.72 -8.15
N LYS A 570 -4.33 38.57 -7.69
CA LYS A 570 -3.57 37.54 -6.96
C LYS A 570 -2.36 37.04 -7.76
N ILE A 571 -2.57 36.74 -9.04
CA ILE A 571 -1.51 36.26 -9.94
C ILE A 571 -0.46 37.36 -10.13
N GLU A 572 -0.87 38.61 -10.39
CA GLU A 572 0.05 39.74 -10.57
C GLU A 572 0.87 40.01 -9.31
N LEU A 573 0.24 39.99 -8.13
CA LEU A 573 0.90 40.16 -6.84
C LEU A 573 1.92 39.05 -6.51
N SER A 574 1.87 37.92 -7.20
CA SER A 574 2.90 36.88 -7.08
C SER A 574 4.25 37.31 -7.69
N ALA A 575 4.24 38.25 -8.65
CA ALA A 575 5.42 38.82 -9.28
C ALA A 575 5.69 40.28 -8.85
N ALA A 576 4.64 41.10 -8.72
CA ALA A 576 4.72 42.53 -8.41
C ALA A 576 4.40 42.83 -6.94
N ARG A 577 4.83 44.00 -6.45
CA ARG A 577 4.56 44.47 -5.06
C ARG A 577 3.19 45.13 -4.90
N THR A 578 2.62 45.64 -6.00
CA THR A 578 1.33 46.33 -6.04
C THR A 578 0.63 46.00 -7.36
N THR A 579 -0.69 46.04 -7.38
CA THR A 579 -1.53 45.91 -8.58
C THR A 579 -2.68 46.92 -8.51
N SER A 580 -3.19 47.32 -9.67
CA SER A 580 -4.32 48.25 -9.79
C SER A 580 -5.54 47.54 -10.37
N LEU A 581 -6.60 47.43 -9.59
CA LEU A 581 -7.88 46.88 -10.03
C LEU A 581 -8.78 47.98 -10.58
N ARG A 582 -9.17 47.87 -11.85
CA ARG A 582 -10.04 48.86 -12.51
C ARG A 582 -11.23 48.16 -13.16
N LEU A 583 -12.39 48.29 -12.52
CA LEU A 583 -13.65 47.72 -12.99
C LEU A 583 -14.65 48.85 -13.28
N PRO A 584 -14.68 49.38 -14.51
CA PRO A 584 -15.63 50.42 -14.88
C PRO A 584 -17.05 49.82 -15.01
N TYR A 585 -18.07 50.62 -14.70
CA TYR A 585 -19.48 50.20 -14.78
C TYR A 585 -19.72 48.87 -14.06
N LEU A 586 -19.18 48.73 -12.84
CA LEU A 586 -19.31 47.51 -12.06
C LEU A 586 -20.75 47.29 -11.62
N ALA A 587 -21.43 48.36 -11.21
CA ALA A 587 -22.83 48.34 -10.81
C ALA A 587 -23.49 49.71 -11.07
N THR A 588 -24.77 49.84 -10.72
CA THR A 588 -25.49 51.13 -10.70
C THR A 588 -25.88 51.47 -9.27
N GLY A 589 -25.43 52.62 -8.79
CA GLY A 589 -25.76 53.15 -7.46
C GLY A 589 -26.80 54.26 -7.51
N PRO A 590 -27.15 54.83 -6.35
CA PRO A 590 -28.13 55.92 -6.25
C PRO A 590 -27.76 57.15 -7.09
N ASP A 591 -26.46 57.44 -7.19
CA ASP A 591 -25.91 58.61 -7.87
C ASP A 591 -25.42 58.32 -9.32
N GLY A 592 -25.74 57.15 -9.86
CA GLY A 592 -25.35 56.73 -11.21
C GLY A 592 -24.40 55.52 -11.25
N PRO A 593 -23.67 55.32 -12.37
CA PRO A 593 -22.77 54.17 -12.53
C PRO A 593 -21.66 54.13 -11.49
N VAL A 594 -21.43 52.96 -10.91
CA VAL A 594 -20.36 52.70 -9.95
C VAL A 594 -19.15 52.14 -10.69
N HIS A 595 -18.00 52.77 -10.49
CA HIS A 595 -16.70 52.32 -10.98
C HIS A 595 -15.85 51.94 -9.76
N LEU A 596 -15.10 50.85 -9.87
CA LEU A 596 -14.14 50.46 -8.85
C LEU A 596 -12.73 50.72 -9.37
N GLU A 597 -12.01 51.58 -8.68
CA GLU A 597 -10.58 51.81 -8.87
C GLU A 597 -9.91 51.66 -7.50
N GLU A 598 -9.16 50.58 -7.33
CA GLU A 598 -8.44 50.28 -6.09
C GLU A 598 -7.01 49.87 -6.41
N GLU A 599 -6.09 50.25 -5.54
CA GLU A 599 -4.73 49.74 -5.52
C GLU A 599 -4.63 48.73 -4.38
N LEU A 600 -4.05 47.56 -4.66
CA LEU A 600 -3.84 46.51 -3.67
C LEU A 600 -2.35 46.18 -3.61
N THR A 601 -1.76 46.28 -2.42
CA THR A 601 -0.37 45.88 -2.20
C THR A 601 -0.25 44.40 -1.82
N ARG A 602 0.92 43.80 -2.04
CA ARG A 602 1.20 42.42 -1.62
C ARG A 602 1.08 42.26 -0.10
N GLU A 603 1.53 43.26 0.66
CA GLU A 603 1.47 43.24 2.13
C GLU A 603 0.03 43.23 2.66
N GLU A 604 -0.85 44.03 2.06
CA GLU A 604 -2.29 44.02 2.38
C GLU A 604 -2.92 42.68 2.01
N PHE A 605 -2.64 42.17 0.80
CA PHE A 605 -3.12 40.86 0.35
C PHE A 605 -2.70 39.72 1.28
N GLU A 606 -1.43 39.65 1.66
CA GLU A 606 -0.91 38.65 2.60
C GLU A 606 -1.51 38.81 4.00
N THR A 607 -1.82 40.04 4.41
CA THR A 607 -2.51 40.31 5.68
C THR A 607 -3.97 39.82 5.64
N LEU A 608 -4.69 40.07 4.55
CA LEU A 608 -6.08 39.63 4.35
C LEU A 608 -6.24 38.11 4.30
N THR A 609 -5.16 37.39 3.99
CA THR A 609 -5.17 35.94 3.71
C THR A 609 -4.31 35.13 4.68
N ARG A 610 -3.81 35.77 5.75
CA ARG A 610 -2.92 35.16 6.76
C ARG A 610 -3.49 33.88 7.37
N ASP A 611 -4.79 33.85 7.64
CA ASP A 611 -5.46 32.68 8.23
C ASP A 611 -5.52 31.48 7.27
N LEU A 612 -5.53 31.73 5.95
CA LEU A 612 -5.48 30.68 4.94
C LEU A 612 -4.07 30.07 4.86
N LEU A 613 -3.03 30.91 4.94
CA LEU A 613 -1.64 30.45 5.01
C LEU A 613 -1.37 29.63 6.28
N GLU A 614 -2.01 30.01 7.39
CA GLU A 614 -1.92 29.27 8.65
C GLU A 614 -2.55 27.87 8.54
N ARG A 615 -3.68 27.72 7.83
CA ARG A 615 -4.25 26.39 7.52
C ARG A 615 -3.28 25.53 6.69
N CYS A 616 -2.52 26.12 5.76
CA CYS A 616 -1.48 25.40 5.03
C CYS A 616 -0.37 24.89 5.97
N ARG A 617 0.06 25.71 6.94
CA ARG A 617 1.05 25.31 7.96
C ARG A 617 0.55 24.12 8.78
N THR A 618 -0.68 24.20 9.28
CA THR A 618 -1.30 23.11 10.06
C THR A 618 -1.39 21.81 9.27
N ALA A 619 -1.67 21.86 7.96
CA ALA A 619 -1.69 20.65 7.13
C ALA A 619 -0.32 19.97 7.04
N ILE A 620 0.77 20.75 6.90
CA ILE A 620 2.13 20.23 6.90
C ILE A 620 2.47 19.61 8.27
N GLU A 621 2.16 20.30 9.37
CA GLU A 621 2.41 19.81 10.72
C GLU A 621 1.67 18.49 11.00
N HIS A 622 0.42 18.34 10.52
CA HIS A 622 -0.33 17.09 10.64
C HIS A 622 0.32 15.95 9.85
N VAL A 623 0.78 16.19 8.62
CA VAL A 623 1.46 15.16 7.81
C VAL A 623 2.74 14.69 8.50
N LEU A 624 3.54 15.61 9.01
CA LEU A 624 4.78 15.26 9.71
C LEU A 624 4.50 14.48 10.99
N ALA A 625 3.50 14.90 11.78
CA ALA A 625 3.09 14.18 12.98
C ALA A 625 2.58 12.77 12.66
N ASP A 626 1.73 12.64 11.65
CA ASP A 626 1.18 11.35 11.20
C ASP A 626 2.26 10.40 10.66
N ALA A 627 3.31 10.95 10.04
CA ALA A 627 4.45 10.17 9.56
C ALA A 627 5.52 9.93 10.63
N GLU A 628 5.37 10.45 11.85
CA GLU A 628 6.39 10.44 12.90
C GLU A 628 7.71 11.12 12.48
N HIS A 629 7.62 12.14 11.62
CA HIS A 629 8.73 12.94 11.13
C HIS A 629 8.75 14.34 11.73
N THR A 630 9.91 14.98 11.65
CA THR A 630 10.11 16.39 11.96
C THR A 630 10.47 17.18 10.71
N HIS A 631 10.46 18.50 10.84
CA HIS A 631 10.89 19.40 9.78
C HIS A 631 12.34 19.15 9.31
N ALA A 632 13.21 18.65 10.19
CA ALA A 632 14.62 18.39 9.89
C ALA A 632 14.79 17.17 8.98
N ASP A 633 13.83 16.25 9.01
CA ASP A 633 13.85 15.00 8.25
C ASP A 633 13.42 15.20 6.79
N ILE A 634 12.88 16.37 6.42
CA ILE A 634 12.48 16.66 5.04
C ILE A 634 13.70 17.02 4.19
N ASP A 635 14.08 16.16 3.26
CA ASP A 635 15.19 16.38 2.34
C ASP A 635 14.88 17.36 1.22
N ARG A 636 13.68 17.25 0.65
CA ARG A 636 13.23 18.06 -0.48
C ARG A 636 11.77 18.45 -0.32
N VAL A 637 11.43 19.62 -0.85
CA VAL A 637 10.04 20.09 -0.95
C VAL A 637 9.70 20.34 -2.40
N VAL A 638 8.58 19.80 -2.85
CA VAL A 638 8.01 20.04 -4.17
C VAL A 638 6.73 20.84 -4.02
N LEU A 639 6.64 21.95 -4.75
CA LEU A 639 5.44 22.79 -4.80
C LEU A 639 4.72 22.57 -6.13
N THR A 640 3.45 22.25 -6.04
CA THR A 640 2.55 22.01 -7.18
C THR A 640 1.27 22.82 -7.02
N GLY A 641 0.55 22.99 -8.13
CA GLY A 641 -0.63 23.83 -8.20
C GLY A 641 -0.32 25.32 -8.40
N GLY A 642 -1.21 26.00 -9.14
CA GLY A 642 -1.00 27.40 -9.53
C GLY A 642 -0.91 28.35 -8.33
N ALA A 643 -1.66 28.09 -7.26
CA ALA A 643 -1.68 28.93 -6.07
C ALA A 643 -0.43 28.76 -5.20
N ALA A 644 0.31 27.65 -5.31
CA ALA A 644 1.60 27.49 -4.62
C ALA A 644 2.70 28.45 -5.12
N ARG A 645 2.49 29.15 -6.24
CA ARG A 645 3.42 30.15 -6.79
C ARG A 645 3.46 31.45 -5.98
N MET A 646 2.54 31.65 -5.03
CA MET A 646 2.51 32.83 -4.17
C MET A 646 3.79 32.93 -3.29
N PRO A 647 4.45 34.10 -3.20
CA PRO A 647 5.66 34.28 -2.39
C PRO A 647 5.50 33.86 -0.92
N ALA A 648 4.36 34.17 -0.30
CA ALA A 648 4.06 33.82 1.09
C ALA A 648 4.07 32.29 1.35
N VAL A 649 3.69 31.48 0.35
CA VAL A 649 3.76 30.01 0.43
C VAL A 649 5.22 29.56 0.39
N GLY A 650 6.02 30.10 -0.54
CA GLY A 650 7.45 29.81 -0.61
C GLY A 650 8.20 30.21 0.67
N ASP A 651 7.83 31.33 1.28
CA ASP A 651 8.42 31.78 2.54
C ASP A 651 7.96 30.94 3.74
N LEU A 652 6.72 30.45 3.74
CA LEU A 652 6.26 29.46 4.72
C LEU A 652 7.12 28.21 4.67
N ILE A 653 7.33 27.66 3.48
CA ILE A 653 8.13 26.45 3.28
C ILE A 653 9.57 26.66 3.75
N ARG A 654 10.22 27.75 3.33
CA ARG A 654 11.59 28.07 3.79
C ARG A 654 11.69 28.21 5.31
N ARG A 655 10.69 28.78 5.96
CA ARG A 655 10.66 28.89 7.43
C ARG A 655 10.52 27.53 8.10
N LEU A 656 9.74 26.62 7.50
CA LEU A 656 9.52 25.29 8.04
C LEU A 656 10.71 24.36 7.80
N THR A 657 11.45 24.52 6.70
CA THR A 657 12.52 23.59 6.32
C THR A 657 13.93 24.18 6.48
N ASP A 658 14.15 25.00 7.51
CA ASP A 658 15.44 25.62 7.85
C ASP A 658 16.15 26.31 6.65
N GLY A 659 15.38 27.03 5.85
CA GLY A 659 15.88 27.78 4.70
C GLY A 659 15.99 26.98 3.40
N ARG A 660 15.70 25.67 3.41
CA ARG A 660 15.63 24.86 2.17
C ARG A 660 14.56 25.45 1.25
N GLY A 661 14.90 25.66 -0.02
CA GLY A 661 13.99 26.18 -1.04
C GLY A 661 13.23 25.05 -1.73
N PRO A 662 12.08 25.35 -2.36
CA PRO A 662 11.34 24.38 -3.14
C PRO A 662 12.13 23.95 -4.39
N HIS A 663 12.05 22.66 -4.71
CA HIS A 663 12.65 22.05 -5.88
C HIS A 663 12.03 22.61 -7.17
N ARG A 664 12.84 22.85 -8.21
CA ARG A 664 12.44 23.54 -9.46
C ARG A 664 12.60 22.69 -10.73
N GLY A 665 12.99 21.42 -10.62
CA GLY A 665 13.31 20.55 -11.76
C GLY A 665 12.14 19.74 -12.33
N LEU A 666 10.91 19.94 -11.85
CA LEU A 666 9.74 19.20 -12.31
C LEU A 666 9.15 19.78 -13.61
N SER A 667 8.47 18.91 -14.36
CA SER A 667 7.59 19.31 -15.47
C SER A 667 6.59 20.38 -15.04
N PRO A 668 6.13 21.27 -15.95
CA PRO A 668 5.07 22.23 -15.64
C PRO A 668 3.79 21.59 -15.10
N GLU A 669 3.47 20.37 -15.53
CA GLU A 669 2.30 19.59 -15.12
C GLU A 669 2.75 18.20 -14.60
N PRO A 670 3.37 18.16 -13.39
CA PRO A 670 3.97 16.93 -12.86
C PRO A 670 2.92 15.86 -12.52
N VAL A 671 1.69 16.27 -12.20
CA VAL A 671 0.58 15.36 -11.92
C VAL A 671 0.23 14.51 -13.15
N ALA A 672 0.10 15.14 -14.34
CA ALA A 672 -0.19 14.44 -15.58
C ALA A 672 0.97 13.52 -16.01
N HIS A 673 2.22 13.95 -15.79
CA HIS A 673 3.41 13.12 -16.01
C HIS A 673 3.40 11.87 -15.12
N GLY A 674 3.14 12.03 -13.82
CA GLY A 674 3.05 10.93 -12.88
C GLY A 674 1.96 9.93 -13.21
N ALA A 675 0.78 10.41 -13.59
CA ALA A 675 -0.31 9.57 -14.08
C ALA A 675 0.10 8.78 -15.33
N THR A 676 0.90 9.38 -16.21
CA THR A 676 1.42 8.72 -17.42
C THR A 676 2.48 7.67 -17.08
N LEU A 677 3.38 7.92 -16.12
CA LEU A 677 4.32 6.91 -15.62
C LEU A 677 3.56 5.72 -15.01
N GLN A 678 2.53 5.99 -14.21
CA GLN A 678 1.67 4.95 -13.66
C GLN A 678 0.94 4.15 -14.74
N ALA A 679 0.51 4.79 -15.83
CA ALA A 679 -0.05 4.13 -17.00
C ALA A 679 0.99 3.21 -17.67
N GLY A 680 2.23 3.69 -17.81
CA GLY A 680 3.35 2.91 -18.33
C GLY A 680 3.69 1.68 -17.46
N VAL A 681 3.64 1.81 -16.12
CA VAL A 681 3.82 0.69 -15.19
C VAL A 681 2.73 -0.37 -15.40
N LEU A 682 1.47 0.05 -15.53
CA LEU A 682 0.34 -0.88 -15.76
C LEU A 682 0.39 -1.53 -17.15
N ALA A 683 0.99 -0.86 -18.13
CA ALA A 683 1.21 -1.40 -19.46
C ALA A 683 2.46 -2.29 -19.57
N GLY A 684 3.33 -2.31 -18.54
CA GLY A 684 4.63 -2.97 -18.58
C GLY A 684 5.69 -2.24 -19.42
N GLU A 685 5.45 -0.97 -19.77
CA GLU A 685 6.40 -0.12 -20.50
C GLU A 685 7.42 0.55 -19.56
N VAL A 686 7.06 0.74 -18.29
CA VAL A 686 7.93 1.29 -17.23
C VAL A 686 8.17 0.20 -16.18
N MET A 687 9.44 -0.17 -16.01
CA MET A 687 9.89 -1.18 -15.05
C MET A 687 10.63 -0.51 -13.89
N GLY A 688 10.75 -1.20 -12.75
CA GLY A 688 11.57 -0.73 -11.63
C GLY A 688 10.96 0.39 -10.79
N VAL A 689 9.66 0.66 -10.89
CA VAL A 689 8.94 1.61 -10.02
C VAL A 689 7.77 0.93 -9.31
N LEU A 690 7.69 1.07 -7.98
CA LEU A 690 6.57 0.60 -7.15
C LEU A 690 5.99 1.77 -6.35
N LEU A 691 4.70 2.03 -6.53
CA LEU A 691 3.95 3.00 -5.71
C LEU A 691 3.18 2.27 -4.60
N LEU A 692 3.50 2.62 -3.36
CA LEU A 692 2.75 2.27 -2.15
C LEU A 692 1.99 3.51 -1.66
N ASP A 693 0.70 3.58 -2.02
CA ASP A 693 -0.19 4.66 -1.59
C ASP A 693 -0.89 4.30 -0.27
N VAL A 694 -1.60 5.25 0.35
CA VAL A 694 -2.23 5.07 1.66
C VAL A 694 -3.69 5.53 1.71
N ALA A 695 -4.45 4.99 2.67
CA ALA A 695 -5.82 5.40 2.95
C ALA A 695 -5.84 6.78 3.65
N PRO A 696 -6.49 7.81 3.08
CA PRO A 696 -6.43 9.18 3.62
C PRO A 696 -7.24 9.39 4.91
N HIS A 697 -8.14 8.46 5.26
CA HIS A 697 -8.99 8.52 6.44
C HIS A 697 -9.21 7.12 7.01
N SER A 698 -9.40 7.04 8.33
CA SER A 698 -9.71 5.78 9.01
C SER A 698 -11.10 5.28 8.61
N ILE A 699 -11.24 3.95 8.45
CA ILE A 699 -12.52 3.26 8.33
C ILE A 699 -12.81 2.58 9.66
N GLY A 700 -13.98 2.84 10.22
CA GLY A 700 -14.36 2.31 11.52
C GLY A 700 -15.79 1.79 11.57
N ILE A 701 -16.06 1.05 12.64
CA ILE A 701 -17.36 0.47 12.96
C ILE A 701 -17.89 1.15 14.23
N GLU A 702 -19.13 1.62 14.19
CA GLU A 702 -19.82 2.11 15.38
C GLU A 702 -20.10 0.97 16.35
N THR A 703 -19.71 1.15 17.60
CA THR A 703 -20.01 0.23 18.71
C THR A 703 -21.23 0.70 19.50
N HIS A 704 -21.78 -0.18 20.34
CA HIS A 704 -22.99 0.08 21.14
C HIS A 704 -22.96 1.39 21.96
N ASP A 705 -21.79 1.77 22.47
CA ASP A 705 -21.56 3.00 23.23
C ASP A 705 -21.54 4.28 22.36
N GLY A 706 -21.68 4.14 21.03
CA GLY A 706 -21.64 5.22 20.06
C GLY A 706 -20.24 5.69 19.71
N THR A 707 -19.20 5.00 20.17
CA THR A 707 -17.81 5.25 19.77
C THR A 707 -17.49 4.50 18.47
N THR A 708 -16.32 4.80 17.90
CA THR A 708 -15.83 4.20 16.66
C THR A 708 -14.65 3.30 16.95
N THR A 709 -14.77 2.01 16.62
CA THR A 709 -13.61 1.10 16.57
C THR A 709 -13.01 1.16 15.17
N LYS A 710 -11.71 1.49 15.07
CA LYS A 710 -11.02 1.65 13.78
C LYS A 710 -10.60 0.28 13.23
N LEU A 711 -11.15 -0.08 12.07
CA LEU A 711 -10.85 -1.31 11.36
C LEU A 711 -9.65 -1.15 10.42
N LEU A 712 -9.59 -0.01 9.73
CA LEU A 712 -8.46 0.45 8.94
C LEU A 712 -8.06 1.84 9.45
N PRO A 713 -6.84 2.03 9.97
CA PRO A 713 -6.38 3.36 10.35
C PRO A 713 -6.10 4.23 9.12
N ARG A 714 -6.11 5.55 9.32
CA ARG A 714 -5.60 6.51 8.35
C ARG A 714 -4.11 6.28 8.12
N ASN A 715 -3.65 6.56 6.90
CA ASN A 715 -2.31 6.33 6.38
C ASN A 715 -1.90 4.85 6.30
N GLU A 716 -2.84 3.92 6.44
CA GLU A 716 -2.59 2.50 6.15
C GLU A 716 -2.33 2.31 4.65
N ILE A 717 -1.29 1.55 4.31
CA ILE A 717 -0.93 1.24 2.91
C ILE A 717 -2.09 0.54 2.20
N ILE A 718 -2.38 0.94 0.96
CA ILE A 718 -3.40 0.34 0.09
C ILE A 718 -2.75 -0.23 -1.20
N PRO A 719 -3.26 -1.36 -1.73
CA PRO A 719 -4.44 -2.11 -1.27
C PRO A 719 -4.18 -2.89 0.04
N THR A 720 -5.22 -3.05 0.86
CA THR A 720 -5.14 -3.78 2.13
C THR A 720 -6.49 -4.35 2.54
N LYS A 721 -6.43 -5.40 3.37
CA LYS A 721 -7.60 -6.05 3.96
C LYS A 721 -7.40 -6.20 5.46
N ARG A 722 -8.40 -5.79 6.24
CA ARG A 722 -8.42 -5.91 7.70
C ARG A 722 -9.74 -6.50 8.16
N SER A 723 -9.67 -7.38 9.15
CA SER A 723 -10.82 -7.99 9.80
C SER A 723 -10.74 -7.77 11.31
N GLU A 724 -11.89 -7.58 11.93
CA GLU A 724 -12.03 -7.57 13.39
C GLU A 724 -13.30 -8.32 13.80
N ILE A 725 -13.25 -8.94 14.98
CA ILE A 725 -14.36 -9.73 15.51
C ILE A 725 -15.08 -8.91 16.56
N PHE A 726 -16.38 -8.76 16.34
CA PHE A 726 -17.31 -8.15 17.25
C PHE A 726 -18.28 -9.21 17.82
N THR A 727 -19.07 -8.83 18.81
CA THR A 727 -20.08 -9.68 19.42
C THR A 727 -21.32 -8.89 19.84
N THR A 728 -22.38 -9.60 20.24
CA THR A 728 -23.63 -9.01 20.72
C THR A 728 -23.51 -8.56 22.17
N HIS A 729 -24.27 -7.54 22.56
CA HIS A 729 -24.30 -7.01 23.93
C HIS A 729 -25.61 -7.33 24.65
N THR A 730 -26.60 -7.88 23.95
CA THR A 730 -27.89 -8.36 24.51
C THR A 730 -28.08 -9.85 24.25
N ASP A 731 -28.74 -10.53 25.20
CA ASP A 731 -29.09 -11.95 25.05
C ASP A 731 -30.16 -12.10 23.97
N ASP A 732 -30.04 -13.17 23.18
CA ASP A 732 -30.94 -13.52 22.09
C ASP A 732 -31.13 -12.39 21.05
N GLN A 733 -30.11 -11.55 20.87
CA GLN A 733 -30.11 -10.47 19.89
C GLN A 733 -30.29 -11.04 18.48
N PRO A 734 -31.41 -10.76 17.78
CA PRO A 734 -31.73 -11.43 16.52
C PRO A 734 -30.98 -10.87 15.31
N THR A 735 -30.35 -9.71 15.46
CA THR A 735 -29.69 -8.99 14.36
C THR A 735 -28.54 -8.15 14.90
N ALA A 736 -27.39 -8.17 14.23
CA ALA A 736 -26.33 -7.19 14.42
C ALA A 736 -26.42 -6.11 13.34
N VAL A 737 -26.37 -4.84 13.77
CA VAL A 737 -26.38 -3.68 12.87
C VAL A 737 -24.97 -3.10 12.83
N VAL A 738 -24.27 -3.30 11.72
CA VAL A 738 -22.92 -2.78 11.50
C VAL A 738 -23.01 -1.45 10.77
N HIS A 739 -22.79 -0.36 11.49
CA HIS A 739 -22.70 0.99 10.93
C HIS A 739 -21.23 1.34 10.67
N VAL A 740 -20.90 1.44 9.38
CA VAL A 740 -19.55 1.73 8.89
C VAL A 740 -19.40 3.23 8.69
N VAL A 741 -18.34 3.80 9.26
CA VAL A 741 -18.02 5.22 9.21
C VAL A 741 -16.60 5.48 8.70
N GLU A 742 -16.39 6.67 8.15
CA GLU A 742 -15.08 7.17 7.72
C GLU A 742 -14.77 8.49 8.45
N GLY A 743 -13.60 8.56 9.08
CA GLY A 743 -13.11 9.75 9.77
C GLY A 743 -12.37 9.46 11.08
N GLU A 744 -11.85 10.53 11.68
CA GLU A 744 -10.96 10.47 12.85
C GLU A 744 -11.63 10.79 14.18
N ARG A 745 -12.95 11.05 14.20
CA ARG A 745 -13.65 11.39 15.45
C ARG A 745 -13.98 10.11 16.22
N GLU A 746 -13.88 10.16 17.54
CA GLU A 746 -14.26 9.04 18.40
C GLU A 746 -15.78 8.77 18.33
N ASP A 747 -16.59 9.83 18.42
CA ASP A 747 -18.04 9.79 18.26
C ASP A 747 -18.42 9.45 16.80
N ALA A 748 -18.99 8.26 16.59
CA ALA A 748 -19.38 7.76 15.28
C ALA A 748 -20.37 8.69 14.55
N ALA A 749 -21.20 9.45 15.29
CA ALA A 749 -22.16 10.36 14.69
C ALA A 749 -21.51 11.57 14.00
N ARG A 750 -20.25 11.89 14.35
CA ARG A 750 -19.46 12.99 13.79
C ARG A 750 -18.59 12.57 12.59
N ASN A 751 -18.52 11.27 12.31
CA ASN A 751 -17.85 10.74 11.13
C ASN A 751 -18.82 10.62 9.95
N TRP A 752 -18.28 10.42 8.74
CA TRP A 752 -19.09 10.21 7.55
C TRP A 752 -19.62 8.79 7.50
N THR A 753 -20.92 8.63 7.40
CA THR A 753 -21.53 7.31 7.19
C THR A 753 -21.22 6.79 5.79
N LEU A 754 -20.71 5.55 5.75
CA LEU A 754 -20.44 4.80 4.54
C LEU A 754 -21.52 3.76 4.24
N ALA A 755 -21.86 2.93 5.22
CA ALA A 755 -22.86 1.88 5.07
C ALA A 755 -23.53 1.55 6.40
N VAL A 756 -24.72 0.96 6.33
CA VAL A 756 -25.36 0.27 7.45
C VAL A 756 -25.75 -1.11 6.93
N LEU A 757 -25.22 -2.15 7.55
CA LEU A 757 -25.45 -3.55 7.19
C LEU A 757 -26.16 -4.25 8.35
N GLU A 758 -27.18 -5.05 8.03
CA GLU A 758 -27.93 -5.84 9.00
C GLU A 758 -27.58 -7.32 8.78
N LEU A 759 -27.06 -8.00 9.80
CA LEU A 759 -26.76 -9.42 9.79
C LEU A 759 -27.70 -10.16 10.75
N ALA A 760 -28.48 -11.11 10.25
CA ALA A 760 -29.35 -11.94 11.07
C ALA A 760 -28.54 -12.94 11.90
N LEU A 761 -28.90 -13.11 13.17
CA LEU A 761 -28.20 -13.96 14.12
C LEU A 761 -29.14 -15.00 14.74
N PRO A 762 -28.66 -16.23 15.01
CA PRO A 762 -29.41 -17.19 15.82
C PRO A 762 -29.48 -16.74 17.29
N PRO A 763 -30.51 -17.17 18.05
CA PRO A 763 -30.59 -16.91 19.49
C PRO A 763 -29.37 -17.47 20.22
N ALA A 764 -28.67 -16.62 20.96
CA ALA A 764 -27.51 -16.96 21.76
C ALA A 764 -27.35 -15.95 22.91
N PRO A 765 -26.71 -16.35 24.02
CA PRO A 765 -26.33 -15.39 25.07
C PRO A 765 -25.44 -14.28 24.50
N ARG A 766 -25.50 -13.09 25.10
CA ARG A 766 -24.62 -11.98 24.74
C ARG A 766 -23.15 -12.39 24.83
N GLY A 767 -22.31 -11.84 23.95
CA GLY A 767 -20.88 -12.16 23.91
C GLY A 767 -20.52 -13.48 23.23
N VAL A 768 -21.51 -14.31 22.86
CA VAL A 768 -21.27 -15.61 22.20
C VAL A 768 -21.18 -15.51 20.67
N PRO A 769 -22.07 -14.79 19.96
CA PRO A 769 -21.95 -14.63 18.52
C PRO A 769 -20.61 -14.00 18.13
N ARG A 770 -19.96 -14.52 17.10
CA ARG A 770 -18.68 -13.99 16.59
C ARG A 770 -18.91 -13.39 15.23
N ILE A 771 -19.02 -12.06 15.20
CA ILE A 771 -19.34 -11.28 14.00
C ILE A 771 -18.03 -10.73 13.45
N GLU A 772 -17.49 -11.36 12.42
CA GLU A 772 -16.33 -10.84 11.70
C GLU A 772 -16.77 -9.72 10.76
N VAL A 773 -16.16 -8.55 10.90
CA VAL A 773 -16.30 -7.44 9.96
C VAL A 773 -14.97 -7.27 9.24
N THR A 774 -15.01 -7.33 7.92
CA THR A 774 -13.84 -7.21 7.05
C THR A 774 -13.98 -5.99 6.16
N ALA A 775 -12.96 -5.12 6.16
CA ALA A 775 -12.79 -4.06 5.17
C ALA A 775 -11.69 -4.44 4.18
N ASP A 776 -12.05 -4.44 2.90
CA ASP A 776 -11.16 -4.68 1.77
C ASP A 776 -11.04 -3.37 0.97
N CYS A 777 -9.87 -2.76 1.00
CA CYS A 777 -9.57 -1.48 0.37
C CYS A 777 -8.65 -1.69 -0.84
N HIS A 778 -9.14 -1.32 -2.02
CA HIS A 778 -8.41 -1.46 -3.28
C HIS A 778 -7.41 -0.32 -3.52
N ALA A 779 -6.54 -0.49 -4.52
CA ALA A 779 -5.52 0.50 -4.91
C ALA A 779 -6.10 1.86 -5.37
N ASP A 780 -7.33 1.89 -5.88
CA ASP A 780 -8.04 3.13 -6.27
C ASP A 780 -8.77 3.82 -5.09
N GLY A 781 -8.71 3.21 -3.90
CA GLY A 781 -9.44 3.64 -2.70
C GLY A 781 -10.89 3.15 -2.61
N PHE A 782 -11.34 2.28 -3.53
CA PHE A 782 -12.64 1.60 -3.42
C PHE A 782 -12.65 0.66 -2.22
N LEU A 783 -13.78 0.57 -1.54
CA LEU A 783 -13.93 -0.16 -0.30
C LEU A 783 -15.08 -1.16 -0.41
N HIS A 784 -14.82 -2.40 -0.02
CA HIS A 784 -15.81 -3.45 0.15
C HIS A 784 -15.87 -3.87 1.63
N ILE A 785 -17.06 -3.86 2.21
CA ILE A 785 -17.29 -4.31 3.58
C ILE A 785 -18.02 -5.65 3.54
N THR A 786 -17.48 -6.65 4.23
CA THR A 786 -18.13 -7.94 4.47
C THR A 786 -18.39 -8.10 5.96
N VAL A 787 -19.57 -8.59 6.33
CA VAL A 787 -19.95 -8.88 7.71
C VAL A 787 -20.43 -10.33 7.75
N ARG A 788 -19.76 -11.17 8.54
CA ARG A 788 -20.00 -12.62 8.60
C ARG A 788 -20.17 -13.08 10.05
N ASP A 789 -21.18 -13.89 10.31
CA ASP A 789 -21.26 -14.67 11.54
C ASP A 789 -20.43 -15.94 11.38
N LEU A 790 -19.35 -16.07 12.16
CA LEU A 790 -18.45 -17.21 12.10
C LEU A 790 -19.08 -18.51 12.60
N GLY A 791 -20.18 -18.44 13.37
CA GLY A 791 -20.89 -19.62 13.85
C GLY A 791 -21.75 -20.27 12.78
N THR A 792 -22.48 -19.47 11.99
CA THR A 792 -23.40 -19.97 10.96
C THR A 792 -22.82 -19.92 9.55
N GLY A 793 -21.80 -19.10 9.31
CA GLY A 793 -21.27 -18.80 7.98
C GLY A 793 -22.14 -17.84 7.17
N HIS A 794 -23.26 -17.35 7.73
CA HIS A 794 -24.08 -16.34 7.07
C HIS A 794 -23.31 -15.02 6.95
N GLU A 795 -23.44 -14.37 5.81
CA GLU A 795 -22.77 -13.11 5.54
C GLU A 795 -23.67 -12.12 4.80
N THR A 796 -23.32 -10.84 4.94
CA THR A 796 -23.84 -9.73 4.16
C THR A 796 -22.67 -8.84 3.77
N ALA A 797 -22.74 -8.20 2.62
CA ALA A 797 -21.64 -7.38 2.12
C ALA A 797 -22.14 -6.19 1.31
N ALA A 798 -21.33 -5.14 1.22
CA ALA A 798 -21.59 -4.01 0.36
C ALA A 798 -20.29 -3.39 -0.18
N ALA A 799 -20.30 -3.11 -1.48
CA ALA A 799 -19.40 -2.12 -2.06
C ALA A 799 -19.85 -0.71 -1.64
N ILE A 800 -18.90 0.10 -1.18
CA ILE A 800 -19.16 1.47 -0.72
C ILE A 800 -19.23 2.41 -1.93
N ASP A 801 -20.43 2.55 -2.46
CA ASP A 801 -20.76 3.47 -3.55
C ASP A 801 -21.77 4.54 -3.13
N ARG A 802 -22.19 5.37 -4.09
CA ARG A 802 -23.20 6.41 -3.87
C ARG A 802 -24.54 5.83 -3.36
N ALA A 803 -25.01 4.75 -3.95
CA ALA A 803 -26.31 4.17 -3.64
C ALA A 803 -26.32 3.59 -2.21
N THR A 804 -25.26 2.90 -1.81
CA THR A 804 -25.06 2.38 -0.46
C THR A 804 -25.07 3.51 0.57
N ARG A 805 -24.35 4.60 0.30
CA ARG A 805 -24.30 5.77 1.19
C ARG A 805 -25.64 6.50 1.29
N GLU A 806 -26.34 6.69 0.17
CA GLU A 806 -27.67 7.32 0.17
C GLU A 806 -28.68 6.48 0.96
N ARG A 807 -28.66 5.15 0.82
CA ARG A 807 -29.48 4.23 1.64
C ARG A 807 -29.15 4.37 3.12
N ALA A 808 -27.87 4.36 3.48
CA ALA A 808 -27.43 4.52 4.85
C ALA A 808 -27.82 5.88 5.45
N ALA A 809 -27.65 6.97 4.68
CA ALA A 809 -28.03 8.33 5.10
C ALA A 809 -29.56 8.49 5.22
N ALA A 810 -30.34 7.87 4.34
CA ALA A 810 -31.80 7.83 4.45
C ALA A 810 -32.23 7.06 5.70
N LEU A 811 -31.59 5.92 5.99
CA LEU A 811 -31.85 5.12 7.18
C LEU A 811 -31.57 5.92 8.45
N ARG A 812 -30.43 6.62 8.53
CA ARG A 812 -30.06 7.49 9.66
C ARG A 812 -31.07 8.60 9.95
N ARG A 813 -31.75 9.11 8.92
CA ARG A 813 -32.80 10.14 9.06
C ARG A 813 -34.17 9.56 9.41
N SER A 814 -34.33 8.25 9.35
CA SER A 814 -35.60 7.58 9.63
C SER A 814 -35.82 7.39 11.13
N SER A 815 -37.09 7.26 11.54
CA SER A 815 -37.46 6.92 12.92
C SER A 815 -36.95 5.55 13.37
N ARG A 816 -36.58 4.65 12.43
CA ARG A 816 -36.04 3.32 12.72
C ARG A 816 -34.60 3.36 13.24
N TRP A 817 -33.85 4.43 12.94
CA TRP A 817 -32.42 4.50 13.25
C TRP A 817 -32.13 4.33 14.74
N ALA A 818 -32.91 4.96 15.62
CA ALA A 818 -32.69 4.86 17.07
C ALA A 818 -32.76 3.41 17.58
N GLY A 819 -33.69 2.61 17.05
CA GLY A 819 -33.81 1.19 17.40
C GLY A 819 -32.70 0.34 16.80
N LEU A 820 -32.35 0.58 15.53
CA LEU A 820 -31.28 -0.15 14.85
C LEU A 820 -29.90 0.13 15.44
N ARG A 821 -29.62 1.38 15.80
CA ARG A 821 -28.36 1.79 16.44
C ARG A 821 -28.16 1.09 17.79
N GLY A 822 -29.25 0.80 18.50
CA GLY A 822 -29.21 0.01 19.74
C GLY A 822 -28.75 -1.44 19.52
N LEU A 823 -28.73 -1.94 18.28
CA LEU A 823 -28.25 -3.28 17.92
C LEU A 823 -26.81 -3.28 17.38
N ALA A 824 -26.11 -2.15 17.52
CA ALA A 824 -24.68 -2.07 17.20
C ALA A 824 -23.89 -3.08 18.07
N PRO A 825 -22.85 -3.71 17.50
CA PRO A 825 -22.11 -4.72 18.23
C PRO A 825 -21.13 -4.07 19.22
N VAL A 826 -20.49 -4.89 20.04
CA VAL A 826 -19.36 -4.49 20.89
C VAL A 826 -18.11 -5.23 20.46
N THR A 827 -16.94 -4.66 20.74
CA THR A 827 -15.67 -5.35 20.48
C THR A 827 -15.63 -6.66 21.25
N HIS A 828 -15.20 -7.73 20.60
CA HIS A 828 -15.00 -8.99 21.30
C HIS A 828 -13.81 -8.81 22.25
N PRO A 829 -13.94 -9.09 23.56
CA PRO A 829 -12.81 -8.98 24.47
C PRO A 829 -11.69 -9.90 23.96
N ALA A 830 -10.51 -9.32 23.73
CA ALA A 830 -9.32 -10.09 23.38
C ALA A 830 -9.03 -11.06 24.53
N SER A 831 -9.05 -12.36 24.24
CA SER A 831 -8.70 -13.43 25.17
C SER A 831 -7.20 -13.56 25.36
#